data_AF-A0A923W9H9-F1
#
_entry.id   AF-A0A923W9H9-F1
#
_cell.length_a   1.000
_cell.length_b   1.000
_cell.length_c   1.000
_cell.angle_alpha   90.00
_cell.angle_beta   90.00
_cell.angle_gamma   90.00
#
_symmetry.space_group_name_H-M   'P 1'
#
loop_
_entity.id
_entity.type
_entity.pdbx_description
1 polymer ?
#
loop_
_entity_poly.entity_id
_entity_poly.type
_entity_poly.pdbx_seq_one_letter_code
_entity_poly.pdbx_strand_id
1 'polypeptide(L)'
;MKRFSFPAALLSAALTLATLRVTAQTVPQGISYQAVARTAANAVIANQAVKLRLSVCPNAAGTLPVYVETQTATTSALGLLTLTLGQGTVVSGTFATINWGTGSYWVKTEIDPAGGIVFQSLGTTQLLGVPYALYAKASATPGPTGATGAAGPVGAAGAAGTLYKATSASSFLIGAGSKIFVTQAALAYVPGSRVRVSNSATTWMEGVVTAYVGTSLTVTIDKTAGAGTLAAWTLNLAGETGATGAAGAAGIAGATGVAGPTGAAGAAGTLYKATSASSFLIGGGAKTVVTQTGLAYVPGSRVRLTNSATTWMEGVVTAYAGTSLTVTIDKTAGAGTLAAWTLNLAGEVGAVGVAGATGAAGADYGGTSATSTTLAVGLKTFVTQAGRAYVAGQRVRAAVSPTQYVEGVVTTYAGTNLTLSADRVVGAAGTFVAWTLGLAGDVGATGPAGATGATGAGLTGGLADRLPKYSGASTVALSQITDDGINVGIGAPFAPAYKLDVAGDINTTGKVRVNGFTMLQVLNLNRFLGGAGSSAATGNQNTLIGAGVGTDLTTGSRNVMIGNFSGNFSGLSSSSDNTFVGVGAGYINGNISSSSTALGYYAHVQGDNSLALGNNTRVYGNRSAAIGDNAQVDADDAIVIGAVVSNSDPTAPQTRQPYIGIGTTTPTSVLTVVSNSTPSFQGVTLSRYSGTSAVDPIGVKGEVISTPANYGYGGQFHGNYLGVDAAGYNYGASTTANYFGVRANVIGTGNGSAYAVFASTAQATGPGTKYAVFANGNLACTGTFSNTSDRKLKRNIQPLATGTLGKLMKLRAVSYEMRTDEFPEMSLSTGPQVGVIAQELAEVFPELVKDEAHPGKEKNDAPILYKGVNYTGLTPILIKAVQEQQALIEALTKRIEQLEKAAK
;
A
#
# COMPACT_ATOMS: atom_id res chain seq x y z
N MET A 1 -16.10 90.21 16.10
CA MET A 1 -17.21 89.55 16.83
C MET A 1 -17.90 88.55 15.91
N LYS A 2 -18.51 87.49 16.47
CA LYS A 2 -19.61 86.64 15.92
C LYS A 2 -19.59 86.35 14.40
N ARG A 3 -19.19 85.13 14.00
CA ARG A 3 -20.07 83.94 13.77
C ARG A 3 -21.12 84.12 12.65
N PHE A 4 -20.93 83.36 11.56
CA PHE A 4 -22.01 82.64 10.85
C PHE A 4 -21.47 81.28 10.34
N SER A 5 -22.36 80.36 9.98
CA SER A 5 -22.15 78.90 9.97
C SER A 5 -21.90 78.26 8.61
N PHE A 6 -21.16 77.14 8.59
CA PHE A 6 -21.15 76.17 7.47
C PHE A 6 -21.21 74.71 8.01
N PRO A 7 -21.97 73.79 7.37
CA PRO A 7 -22.21 72.44 7.89
C PRO A 7 -21.24 71.36 7.37
N ALA A 8 -21.16 70.30 8.17
CA ALA A 8 -20.33 69.10 8.07
C ALA A 8 -20.30 68.37 6.71
N ALA A 9 -19.09 68.16 6.18
CA ALA A 9 -18.77 67.10 5.19
C ALA A 9 -17.27 66.69 5.20
N LEU A 10 -16.56 66.87 6.31
CA LEU A 10 -15.07 66.85 6.34
C LEU A 10 -14.45 65.73 7.20
N LEU A 11 -15.20 64.65 7.49
CA LEU A 11 -14.73 63.51 8.28
C LEU A 11 -14.73 62.18 7.50
N SER A 12 -14.44 62.23 6.21
CA SER A 12 -14.22 61.07 5.33
C SER A 12 -12.96 61.17 4.46
N ALA A 13 -12.17 62.24 4.62
CA ALA A 13 -10.93 62.50 3.87
C ALA A 13 -9.70 61.72 4.36
N ALA A 14 -9.90 60.65 5.16
CA ALA A 14 -8.85 59.86 5.81
C ALA A 14 -8.78 58.39 5.34
N LEU A 15 -9.49 58.03 4.27
CA LEU A 15 -9.36 56.72 3.61
C LEU A 15 -9.25 56.83 2.09
N THR A 16 -8.53 57.86 1.63
CA THR A 16 -8.10 58.08 0.24
C THR A 16 -6.85 57.26 -0.10
N LEU A 17 -6.85 55.94 0.19
CA LEU A 17 -5.78 55.04 -0.19
C LEU A 17 -6.29 53.65 -0.57
N ALA A 18 -5.86 53.15 -1.73
CA ALA A 18 -6.05 51.79 -2.26
C ALA A 18 -7.48 51.35 -2.69
N THR A 19 -7.99 51.92 -3.79
CA THR A 19 -8.81 51.16 -4.75
C THR A 19 -8.20 51.22 -6.15
N LEU A 20 -7.23 50.35 -6.40
CA LEU A 20 -6.57 50.24 -7.70
C LEU A 20 -7.55 49.60 -8.70
N ARG A 21 -8.12 50.38 -9.61
CA ARG A 21 -8.85 49.82 -10.75
C ARG A 21 -7.84 49.20 -11.71
N VAL A 22 -7.85 47.88 -11.82
CA VAL A 22 -7.13 47.17 -12.89
C VAL A 22 -7.84 47.45 -14.21
N THR A 23 -7.48 48.54 -14.87
CA THR A 23 -7.61 48.61 -16.33
C THR A 23 -6.56 47.68 -16.91
N ALA A 24 -6.97 46.66 -17.66
CA ALA A 24 -6.04 45.84 -18.41
C ALA A 24 -5.18 46.76 -19.30
N GLN A 25 -3.86 46.65 -19.17
CA GLN A 25 -2.92 47.47 -19.93
C GLN A 25 -2.99 47.09 -21.40
N THR A 26 -3.75 47.85 -22.19
CA THR A 26 -3.73 47.74 -23.65
C THR A 26 -2.35 48.19 -24.14
N VAL A 27 -1.45 47.23 -24.36
CA VAL A 27 -0.16 47.49 -25.00
C VAL A 27 -0.45 48.07 -26.39
N PRO A 28 -0.01 49.30 -26.72
CA PRO A 28 -0.24 49.87 -28.05
C PRO A 28 0.42 48.98 -29.11
N GLN A 29 -0.38 48.45 -30.03
CA GLN A 29 0.11 47.54 -31.06
C GLN A 29 0.61 48.35 -32.25
N GLY A 30 1.90 48.69 -32.24
CA GLY A 30 2.52 49.46 -33.33
C GLY A 30 4.02 49.25 -33.46
N ILE A 31 4.54 49.54 -34.65
CA ILE A 31 5.97 49.45 -35.00
C ILE A 31 6.51 50.87 -35.18
N SER A 32 7.56 51.23 -34.44
CA SER A 32 8.23 52.53 -34.62
C SER A 32 8.85 52.64 -36.02
N TYR A 33 8.56 53.73 -36.72
CA TYR A 33 9.03 53.98 -38.08
C TYR A 33 9.69 55.35 -38.17
N GLN A 34 10.85 55.42 -38.83
CA GLN A 34 11.57 56.66 -39.09
C GLN A 34 12.03 56.70 -40.55
N ALA A 35 11.91 57.85 -41.19
CA ALA A 35 12.38 58.07 -42.55
C ALA A 35 12.84 59.51 -42.75
N VAL A 36 13.64 59.76 -43.79
CA VAL A 36 14.02 61.11 -44.23
C VAL A 36 13.34 61.38 -45.56
N ALA A 37 12.42 62.33 -45.59
CA ALA A 37 11.70 62.72 -46.80
C ALA A 37 12.59 63.53 -47.74
N ARG A 38 12.64 63.13 -49.01
CA ARG A 38 13.43 63.79 -50.07
C ARG A 38 12.61 63.90 -51.35
N THR A 39 12.92 64.91 -52.15
CA THR A 39 12.38 65.07 -53.51
C THR A 39 13.07 64.11 -54.49
N ALA A 40 12.51 63.96 -55.69
CA ALA A 40 13.14 63.19 -56.78
C ALA A 40 14.55 63.71 -57.17
N ALA A 41 14.88 64.97 -56.85
CA ALA A 41 16.21 65.56 -57.01
C ALA A 41 17.12 65.35 -55.77
N ASN A 42 16.77 64.44 -54.87
CA ASN A 42 17.48 64.09 -53.63
C ASN A 42 17.61 65.22 -52.58
N ALA A 43 16.95 66.36 -52.77
CA ALA A 43 16.88 67.45 -51.80
C ALA A 43 15.93 67.10 -50.63
N VAL A 44 16.24 67.52 -49.40
CA VAL A 44 15.38 67.24 -48.24
C VAL A 44 14.09 68.06 -48.26
N ILE A 45 12.98 67.43 -47.89
CA ILE A 45 11.69 68.11 -47.68
C ILE A 45 11.66 68.54 -46.20
N ALA A 46 12.03 69.78 -45.91
CA ALA A 46 12.27 70.26 -44.54
C ALA A 46 11.11 71.10 -44.00
N ASN A 47 10.78 70.92 -42.70
CA ASN A 47 9.77 71.69 -41.97
C ASN A 47 8.37 71.74 -42.62
N GLN A 48 7.99 70.69 -43.36
CA GLN A 48 6.77 70.65 -44.17
C GLN A 48 5.83 69.54 -43.71
N ALA A 49 4.53 69.82 -43.71
CA ALA A 49 3.50 68.79 -43.52
C ALA A 49 3.39 67.91 -44.77
N VAL A 50 3.62 66.62 -44.60
CA VAL A 50 3.55 65.58 -45.64
C VAL A 50 2.60 64.48 -45.20
N LYS A 51 2.03 63.75 -46.16
CA LYS A 51 1.16 62.61 -45.85
C LYS A 51 1.77 61.33 -46.38
N LEU A 52 1.84 60.31 -45.53
CA LEU A 52 2.39 59.01 -45.88
C LEU A 52 1.26 57.98 -45.99
N ARG A 53 1.45 57.02 -46.91
CA ARG A 53 0.71 55.76 -46.95
C ARG A 53 1.71 54.64 -46.67
N LEU A 54 1.46 53.89 -45.59
CA LEU A 54 2.29 52.78 -45.15
C LEU A 54 1.51 51.49 -45.39
N SER A 55 2.12 50.53 -46.06
CA SER A 55 1.49 49.24 -46.37
C SER A 55 2.36 48.08 -45.91
N VAL A 56 1.77 47.10 -45.20
CA VAL A 56 2.43 45.86 -44.82
C VAL A 56 2.12 44.80 -45.89
N CYS A 57 3.16 44.28 -46.54
CA CYS A 57 3.05 43.32 -47.64
C CYS A 57 3.73 41.99 -47.26
N PRO A 58 3.17 40.82 -47.63
CA PRO A 58 3.75 39.51 -47.34
C PRO A 58 4.86 39.10 -48.33
N ASN A 59 5.30 40.01 -49.20
CA ASN A 59 6.30 39.77 -50.24
C ASN A 59 7.13 41.04 -50.54
N ALA A 60 8.33 40.87 -51.09
CA ALA A 60 9.23 41.96 -51.44
C ALA A 60 8.75 42.85 -52.60
N ALA A 61 7.88 42.34 -53.48
CA ALA A 61 7.33 43.11 -54.60
C ALA A 61 6.32 44.19 -54.15
N GLY A 62 5.87 44.15 -52.88
CA GLY A 62 4.94 45.13 -52.33
C GLY A 62 3.52 45.02 -52.88
N THR A 63 3.18 43.92 -53.56
CA THR A 63 1.84 43.65 -54.13
C THR A 63 0.95 42.97 -53.09
N LEU A 64 -0.36 43.25 -53.15
CA LEU A 64 -1.39 42.70 -52.24
C LEU A 64 -1.05 42.91 -50.74
N PRO A 65 -1.12 44.15 -50.23
CA PRO A 65 -0.87 44.43 -48.82
C PRO A 65 -1.94 43.81 -47.92
N VAL A 66 -1.52 43.24 -46.78
CA VAL A 66 -2.41 42.72 -45.73
C VAL A 66 -2.94 43.81 -44.80
N TYR A 67 -2.30 44.97 -44.80
CA TYR A 67 -2.72 46.15 -44.06
C TYR A 67 -2.20 47.42 -44.74
N VAL A 68 -3.03 48.47 -44.77
CA VAL A 68 -2.68 49.79 -45.29
C VAL A 68 -3.23 50.86 -44.36
N GLU A 69 -2.43 51.86 -44.03
CA GLU A 69 -2.84 53.05 -43.28
C GLU A 69 -2.29 54.32 -43.92
N THR A 70 -2.86 55.46 -43.53
CA THR A 70 -2.31 56.79 -43.84
C THR A 70 -2.05 57.58 -42.57
N GLN A 71 -0.96 58.35 -42.57
CA GLN A 71 -0.57 59.26 -41.47
C GLN A 71 -0.13 60.60 -42.04
N THR A 72 -0.36 61.68 -41.29
CA THR A 72 0.18 63.01 -41.62
C THR A 72 1.30 63.33 -40.65
N ALA A 73 2.43 63.81 -41.16
CA ALA A 73 3.64 64.10 -40.39
C ALA A 73 4.23 65.44 -40.80
N THR A 74 4.81 66.19 -39.86
CA THR A 74 5.66 67.34 -40.21
C THR A 74 7.11 66.88 -40.20
N THR A 75 7.83 67.12 -41.29
CA THR A 75 9.26 66.82 -41.35
C THR A 75 10.07 67.83 -40.53
N SER A 76 11.21 67.40 -39.98
CA SER A 76 12.17 68.31 -39.34
C SER A 76 13.00 69.11 -40.36
N ALA A 77 13.87 70.01 -39.87
CA ALA A 77 14.82 70.76 -40.69
C ALA A 77 15.79 69.86 -41.51
N LEU A 78 15.98 68.59 -41.11
CA LEU A 78 16.79 67.59 -41.81
C LEU A 78 15.95 66.63 -42.67
N GLY A 79 14.65 66.87 -42.82
CA GLY A 79 13.71 65.99 -43.52
C GLY A 79 13.28 64.73 -42.74
N LEU A 80 13.83 64.50 -41.53
CA LEU A 80 13.46 63.37 -40.69
C LEU A 80 12.00 63.49 -40.21
N LEU A 81 11.26 62.38 -40.28
CA LEU A 81 9.94 62.17 -39.71
C LEU A 81 9.90 60.90 -38.84
N THR A 82 9.07 60.90 -37.80
CA THR A 82 8.92 59.81 -36.83
C THR A 82 7.45 59.45 -36.70
N LEU A 83 7.10 58.18 -36.89
CA LEU A 83 5.73 57.67 -36.88
C LEU A 83 5.65 56.32 -36.15
N THR A 84 4.44 55.84 -35.90
CA THR A 84 4.19 54.48 -35.39
C THR A 84 3.22 53.77 -36.32
N LEU A 85 3.72 52.84 -37.12
CA LEU A 85 2.94 52.00 -38.02
C LEU A 85 1.96 51.14 -37.21
N GLY A 86 0.67 51.15 -37.58
CA GLY A 86 -0.42 50.49 -36.85
C GLY A 86 -1.29 51.46 -36.05
N GLN A 87 -0.86 52.72 -35.91
CA GLN A 87 -1.58 53.79 -35.20
C GLN A 87 -2.14 54.87 -36.15
N GLY A 88 -2.10 54.66 -37.47
CA GLY A 88 -2.62 55.60 -38.47
C GLY A 88 -4.10 55.42 -38.79
N THR A 89 -4.60 56.24 -39.71
CA THR A 89 -5.94 56.07 -40.26
C THR A 89 -5.94 54.88 -41.22
N VAL A 90 -6.54 53.78 -40.79
CA VAL A 90 -6.65 52.53 -41.56
C VAL A 90 -7.37 52.78 -42.89
N VAL A 91 -6.77 52.31 -43.98
CA VAL A 91 -7.37 52.29 -45.32
C VAL A 91 -7.88 50.89 -45.65
N SER A 92 -7.14 49.84 -45.26
CA SER A 92 -7.58 48.44 -45.39
C SER A 92 -6.84 47.50 -44.44
N GLY A 93 -7.44 46.34 -44.17
CA GLY A 93 -6.89 45.32 -43.26
C GLY A 93 -7.11 45.63 -41.78
N THR A 94 -6.45 44.88 -40.89
CA THR A 94 -6.48 45.11 -39.44
C THR A 94 -5.13 44.76 -38.85
N PHE A 95 -4.46 45.72 -38.21
CA PHE A 95 -3.07 45.56 -37.75
C PHE A 95 -2.93 44.45 -36.69
N ALA A 96 -3.90 44.35 -35.78
CA ALA A 96 -3.93 43.38 -34.69
C ALA A 96 -4.04 41.91 -35.15
N THR A 97 -4.53 41.66 -36.37
CA THR A 97 -4.74 40.30 -36.90
C THR A 97 -3.61 39.84 -37.83
N ILE A 98 -2.57 40.66 -38.05
CA ILE A 98 -1.40 40.27 -38.85
C ILE A 98 -0.62 39.20 -38.08
N ASN A 99 -0.43 38.03 -38.69
CA ASN A 99 0.34 36.94 -38.09
C ASN A 99 1.85 37.18 -38.26
N TRP A 100 2.41 38.04 -37.42
CA TRP A 100 3.84 38.34 -37.36
C TRP A 100 4.74 37.12 -37.04
N GLY A 101 4.16 35.99 -36.60
CA GLY A 101 4.90 34.78 -36.25
C GLY A 101 5.24 33.87 -37.44
N THR A 102 4.59 34.04 -38.59
CA THR A 102 4.73 33.16 -39.77
C THR A 102 5.01 33.96 -41.03
N GLY A 103 6.13 33.67 -41.70
CA GLY A 103 6.52 34.33 -42.94
C GLY A 103 7.37 35.60 -42.72
N SER A 104 7.78 36.22 -43.82
CA SER A 104 8.45 37.52 -43.84
C SER A 104 7.47 38.61 -44.26
N TYR A 105 7.62 39.80 -43.70
CA TYR A 105 6.81 40.97 -44.06
C TYR A 105 7.70 42.14 -44.48
N TRP A 106 7.16 42.98 -45.35
CA TRP A 106 7.80 44.19 -45.86
C TRP A 106 6.90 45.40 -45.63
N VAL A 107 7.49 46.56 -45.34
CA VAL A 107 6.80 47.85 -45.35
C VAL A 107 7.08 48.56 -46.66
N LYS A 108 6.04 48.73 -47.48
CA LYS A 108 6.02 49.66 -48.60
C LYS A 108 5.66 51.05 -48.08
N THR A 109 6.49 52.04 -48.42
CA THR A 109 6.31 53.43 -48.00
C THR A 109 6.01 54.30 -49.22
N GLU A 110 4.98 55.13 -49.13
CA GLU A 110 4.60 56.08 -50.18
C GLU A 110 4.30 57.45 -49.54
N ILE A 111 4.58 58.55 -50.24
CA ILE A 111 4.46 59.93 -49.72
C ILE A 111 3.73 60.84 -50.72
N ASP A 112 2.87 61.71 -50.20
CA ASP A 112 2.38 62.90 -50.88
C ASP A 112 3.06 64.13 -50.22
N PRO A 113 4.03 64.79 -50.89
CA PRO A 113 4.73 65.96 -50.37
C PRO A 113 3.84 67.19 -50.14
N ALA A 114 2.66 67.27 -50.77
CA ALA A 114 1.70 68.34 -50.59
C ALA A 114 0.62 68.01 -49.53
N GLY A 115 0.67 66.81 -48.94
CA GLY A 115 -0.28 66.35 -47.92
C GLY A 115 -1.63 65.87 -48.47
N GLY A 116 -1.76 65.70 -49.78
CA GLY A 116 -3.01 65.39 -50.49
C GLY A 116 -3.42 63.90 -50.50
N ILE A 117 -3.55 63.36 -51.71
CA ILE A 117 -3.95 61.97 -52.02
C ILE A 117 -3.12 61.33 -53.15
N VAL A 118 -2.12 62.02 -53.69
CA VAL A 118 -1.29 61.57 -54.83
C VAL A 118 0.05 61.07 -54.29
N PHE A 119 0.10 59.79 -53.97
CA PHE A 119 1.25 59.16 -53.32
C PHE A 119 2.31 58.68 -54.32
N GLN A 120 3.57 59.07 -54.08
CA GLN A 120 4.76 58.58 -54.78
C GLN A 120 5.46 57.51 -53.93
N SER A 121 5.91 56.41 -54.54
CA SER A 121 6.56 55.31 -53.81
C SER A 121 8.01 55.63 -53.43
N LEU A 122 8.33 55.55 -52.14
CA LEU A 122 9.68 55.70 -51.59
C LEU A 122 10.43 54.35 -51.47
N GLY A 123 9.74 53.23 -51.68
CA GLY A 123 10.33 51.89 -51.73
C GLY A 123 9.70 50.90 -50.75
N THR A 124 10.22 49.67 -50.78
CA THR A 124 9.75 48.53 -49.99
C THR A 124 10.92 47.97 -49.18
N THR A 125 10.78 47.84 -47.86
CA THR A 125 11.85 47.40 -46.95
C THR A 125 11.38 46.23 -46.10
N GLN A 126 12.25 45.24 -45.83
CA GLN A 126 11.86 44.08 -45.02
C GLN A 126 11.82 44.45 -43.54
N LEU A 127 10.77 43.99 -42.83
CA LEU A 127 10.75 44.03 -41.38
C LEU A 127 11.60 42.89 -40.83
N LEU A 128 12.70 43.24 -40.17
CA LEU A 128 13.54 42.30 -39.44
C LEU A 128 13.12 42.22 -37.96
N GLY A 129 13.30 41.06 -37.35
CA GLY A 129 12.95 40.85 -35.95
C GLY A 129 13.81 41.71 -35.00
N VAL A 130 13.17 42.61 -34.25
CA VAL A 130 13.83 43.38 -33.19
C VAL A 130 14.14 42.48 -31.97
N PRO A 131 15.12 42.82 -31.11
CA PRO A 131 15.52 41.97 -29.98
C PRO A 131 14.37 41.53 -29.06
N TYR A 132 13.38 42.41 -28.83
CA TYR A 132 12.21 42.08 -28.02
C TYR A 132 11.29 41.03 -28.68
N ALA A 133 11.15 41.07 -30.01
CA ALA A 133 10.40 40.06 -30.77
C ALA A 133 11.14 38.72 -30.86
N LEU A 134 12.48 38.75 -30.96
CA LEU A 134 13.33 37.56 -30.86
C LEU A 134 13.24 36.93 -29.46
N TYR A 135 13.18 37.74 -28.40
CA TYR A 135 13.01 37.28 -27.02
C TYR A 135 11.59 36.73 -26.76
N ALA A 136 10.55 37.36 -27.31
CA ALA A 136 9.18 36.85 -27.22
C ALA A 136 9.03 35.46 -27.87
N LYS A 137 9.71 35.22 -29.00
CA LYS A 137 9.76 33.89 -29.64
C LYS A 137 10.43 32.81 -28.76
N ALA A 138 11.31 33.19 -27.84
CA ALA A 138 11.93 32.29 -26.85
C ALA A 138 11.08 32.12 -25.57
N SER A 139 10.05 32.95 -25.35
CA SER A 139 9.25 32.97 -24.11
C SER A 139 7.87 32.32 -24.23
N ALA A 140 7.52 31.75 -25.39
CA ALA A 140 6.20 31.16 -25.65
C ALA A 140 5.99 29.76 -25.04
N THR A 141 6.99 29.21 -24.34
CA THR A 141 6.88 27.99 -23.52
C THR A 141 6.91 28.36 -22.04
N PRO A 142 5.88 28.05 -21.23
CA PRO A 142 5.95 28.23 -19.78
C PRO A 142 7.14 27.46 -19.20
N GLY A 143 8.01 28.17 -18.46
CA GLY A 143 9.08 27.53 -17.70
C GLY A 143 8.51 26.65 -16.58
N PRO A 144 9.15 25.51 -16.23
CA PRO A 144 8.65 24.64 -15.19
C PRO A 144 8.67 25.32 -13.81
N THR A 145 7.63 25.08 -13.02
CA THR A 145 7.54 25.51 -11.62
C THR A 145 8.74 24.98 -10.81
N GLY A 146 9.41 25.86 -10.06
CA GLY A 146 10.55 25.47 -9.21
C GLY A 146 10.16 24.49 -8.11
N ALA A 147 11.09 23.59 -7.75
CA ALA A 147 10.81 22.49 -6.84
C ALA A 147 10.57 22.95 -5.38
N THR A 148 9.49 22.45 -4.78
CA THR A 148 9.24 22.54 -3.33
C THR A 148 10.16 21.58 -2.58
N GLY A 149 10.73 22.00 -1.44
CA GLY A 149 11.58 21.17 -0.59
C GLY A 149 10.86 19.92 -0.05
N ALA A 150 11.62 18.85 0.21
CA ALA A 150 11.07 17.54 0.54
C ALA A 150 10.30 17.51 1.87
N ALA A 151 9.07 16.96 1.82
CA ALA A 151 8.33 16.49 2.98
C ALA A 151 8.50 14.97 3.12
N GLY A 152 8.38 14.45 4.36
CA GLY A 152 8.51 13.01 4.66
C GLY A 152 7.46 12.14 3.96
N PRO A 153 7.68 10.81 3.86
CA PRO A 153 6.85 9.92 3.06
C PRO A 153 5.42 9.84 3.61
N VAL A 154 4.46 10.26 2.78
CA VAL A 154 3.01 10.07 2.98
C VAL A 154 2.54 8.97 2.04
N GLY A 155 1.62 8.11 2.52
CA GLY A 155 1.08 7.00 1.75
C GLY A 155 0.33 7.42 0.48
N ALA A 156 0.14 6.49 -0.45
CA ALA A 156 -0.43 6.74 -1.77
C ALA A 156 -1.79 7.46 -1.71
N ALA A 157 -1.83 8.69 -2.24
CA ALA A 157 -3.05 9.48 -2.33
C ALA A 157 -3.93 9.01 -3.51
N GLY A 158 -5.22 8.82 -3.26
CA GLY A 158 -6.22 8.60 -4.31
C GLY A 158 -6.40 9.83 -5.21
N ALA A 159 -6.91 9.61 -6.43
CA ALA A 159 -7.10 10.67 -7.42
C ALA A 159 -7.99 11.82 -6.92
N ALA A 160 -7.65 13.06 -7.29
CA ALA A 160 -8.29 14.26 -6.78
C ALA A 160 -9.78 14.37 -7.15
N GLY A 161 -10.63 14.65 -6.15
CA GLY A 161 -12.10 14.65 -6.27
C GLY A 161 -12.75 15.77 -7.10
N THR A 162 -11.99 16.56 -7.87
CA THR A 162 -12.52 17.66 -8.69
C THR A 162 -13.14 17.20 -10.02
N LEU A 163 -12.79 16.01 -10.51
CA LEU A 163 -13.30 15.46 -11.78
C LEU A 163 -14.57 14.60 -11.65
N TYR A 164 -15.15 14.54 -10.45
CA TYR A 164 -16.31 13.69 -10.12
C TYR A 164 -17.54 14.48 -9.68
N LYS A 165 -17.53 15.81 -9.77
CA LYS A 165 -18.67 16.66 -9.37
C LYS A 165 -19.41 17.13 -10.62
N ALA A 166 -20.55 16.52 -10.91
CA ALA A 166 -21.37 16.84 -12.09
C ALA A 166 -22.75 17.36 -11.69
N THR A 167 -23.45 17.93 -12.67
CA THR A 167 -24.88 18.26 -12.56
C THR A 167 -25.64 17.71 -13.74
N SER A 168 -26.91 17.33 -13.52
CA SER A 168 -27.82 16.87 -14.58
C SER A 168 -29.20 17.50 -14.44
N ALA A 169 -29.76 17.89 -15.58
CA ALA A 169 -31.14 18.38 -15.71
C ALA A 169 -32.13 17.29 -16.18
N SER A 170 -31.69 16.03 -16.27
CA SER A 170 -32.53 14.92 -16.72
C SER A 170 -33.68 14.66 -15.75
N SER A 171 -34.92 14.68 -16.24
CA SER A 171 -36.13 14.44 -15.44
C SER A 171 -36.35 12.95 -15.20
N PHE A 172 -36.28 12.51 -13.94
CA PHE A 172 -36.47 11.10 -13.57
C PHE A 172 -37.28 10.93 -12.30
N LEU A 173 -38.14 9.90 -12.29
CA LEU A 173 -38.77 9.35 -11.08
C LEU A 173 -37.71 8.61 -10.23
N ILE A 174 -37.72 8.87 -8.93
CA ILE A 174 -36.91 8.12 -7.95
C ILE A 174 -37.38 6.66 -7.90
N GLY A 175 -36.45 5.74 -8.18
CA GLY A 175 -36.68 4.30 -8.20
C GLY A 175 -35.51 3.54 -8.80
N ALA A 176 -35.41 2.24 -8.52
CA ALA A 176 -34.33 1.38 -8.99
C ALA A 176 -34.30 1.21 -10.53
N GLY A 177 -33.19 0.67 -11.05
CA GLY A 177 -33.00 0.35 -12.47
C GLY A 177 -32.06 1.32 -13.21
N SER A 178 -31.80 1.05 -14.49
CA SER A 178 -30.87 1.83 -15.32
C SER A 178 -31.46 3.19 -15.71
N LYS A 179 -30.67 4.26 -15.51
CA LYS A 179 -31.01 5.65 -15.89
C LYS A 179 -29.82 6.30 -16.59
N ILE A 180 -30.08 7.15 -17.58
CA ILE A 180 -29.06 7.86 -18.36
C ILE A 180 -29.14 9.36 -18.05
N PHE A 181 -28.15 9.87 -17.32
CA PHE A 181 -28.05 11.27 -16.96
C PHE A 181 -27.23 12.02 -18.01
N VAL A 182 -27.76 13.15 -18.52
CA VAL A 182 -26.97 14.07 -19.34
C VAL A 182 -26.18 14.98 -18.40
N THR A 183 -24.86 14.99 -18.55
CA THR A 183 -23.88 15.65 -17.69
C THR A 183 -22.84 16.41 -18.53
N GLN A 184 -21.84 17.04 -17.91
CA GLN A 184 -20.69 17.59 -18.61
C GLN A 184 -19.87 16.47 -19.29
N ALA A 185 -19.06 16.82 -20.30
CA ALA A 185 -18.14 15.89 -20.95
C ALA A 185 -16.77 15.82 -20.26
N ALA A 186 -16.00 14.76 -20.52
CA ALA A 186 -14.63 14.54 -20.03
C ALA A 186 -14.46 14.54 -18.49
N LEU A 187 -15.50 14.12 -17.76
CA LEU A 187 -15.42 13.80 -16.33
C LEU A 187 -14.77 12.43 -16.09
N ALA A 188 -14.33 12.14 -14.87
CA ALA A 188 -13.55 10.94 -14.56
C ALA A 188 -14.38 9.68 -14.21
N TYR A 189 -15.69 9.68 -14.46
CA TYR A 189 -16.54 8.51 -14.23
C TYR A 189 -16.15 7.36 -15.15
N VAL A 190 -15.93 6.18 -14.58
CA VAL A 190 -15.64 4.94 -15.32
C VAL A 190 -16.68 3.86 -14.99
N PRO A 191 -16.95 2.91 -15.89
CA PRO A 191 -17.75 1.73 -15.57
C PRO A 191 -17.24 1.03 -14.30
N GLY A 192 -18.15 0.72 -13.39
CA GLY A 192 -17.84 0.17 -12.05
C GLY A 192 -17.72 1.23 -10.94
N SER A 193 -17.57 2.53 -11.23
CA SER A 193 -17.67 3.57 -10.19
C SER A 193 -19.07 3.61 -9.58
N ARG A 194 -19.18 3.68 -8.25
CA ARG A 194 -20.45 3.92 -7.55
C ARG A 194 -20.68 5.42 -7.35
N VAL A 195 -21.89 5.90 -7.63
CA VAL A 195 -22.24 7.32 -7.63
C VAL A 195 -23.52 7.60 -6.85
N ARG A 196 -23.58 8.77 -6.19
CA ARG A 196 -24.80 9.33 -5.61
C ARG A 196 -25.29 10.48 -6.48
N VAL A 197 -26.57 10.42 -6.83
CA VAL A 197 -27.33 11.39 -7.60
C VAL A 197 -28.34 12.03 -6.65
N SER A 198 -28.04 13.22 -6.13
CA SER A 198 -28.82 13.89 -5.09
C SER A 198 -29.49 15.16 -5.59
N ASN A 199 -30.77 15.34 -5.28
CA ASN A 199 -31.46 16.63 -5.39
C ASN A 199 -31.37 17.40 -4.04
N SER A 200 -31.46 16.69 -2.92
CA SER A 200 -31.27 17.24 -1.56
C SER A 200 -30.60 16.20 -0.64
N ALA A 201 -30.36 16.57 0.62
CA ALA A 201 -29.79 15.66 1.62
C ALA A 201 -30.69 14.43 1.92
N THR A 202 -32.01 14.59 1.80
CA THR A 202 -33.02 13.53 2.05
C THR A 202 -33.54 12.87 0.79
N THR A 203 -33.20 13.41 -0.39
CA THR A 203 -33.81 13.03 -1.68
C THR A 203 -32.71 12.72 -2.70
N TRP A 204 -32.40 11.44 -2.87
CA TRP A 204 -31.27 10.96 -3.66
C TRP A 204 -31.45 9.53 -4.18
N MET A 205 -30.65 9.18 -5.18
CA MET A 205 -30.49 7.82 -5.72
C MET A 205 -29.00 7.46 -5.73
N GLU A 206 -28.66 6.19 -5.56
CA GLU A 206 -27.31 5.66 -5.73
C GLU A 206 -27.31 4.47 -6.67
N GLY A 207 -26.18 4.27 -7.36
CA GLY A 207 -26.00 3.15 -8.27
C GLY A 207 -24.61 3.07 -8.85
N VAL A 208 -24.38 2.03 -9.66
CA VAL A 208 -23.10 1.77 -10.32
C VAL A 208 -23.14 2.31 -11.76
N VAL A 209 -22.12 3.06 -12.15
CA VAL A 209 -21.91 3.51 -13.53
C VAL A 209 -21.66 2.30 -14.42
N THR A 210 -22.40 2.17 -15.51
CA THR A 210 -22.22 1.09 -16.50
C THR A 210 -21.61 1.59 -17.80
N ALA A 211 -21.80 2.87 -18.14
CA ALA A 211 -21.16 3.53 -19.28
C ALA A 211 -21.06 5.04 -19.05
N TYR A 212 -20.02 5.67 -19.60
CA TYR A 212 -19.92 7.12 -19.73
C TYR A 212 -19.32 7.46 -21.09
N VAL A 213 -20.11 8.10 -21.96
CA VAL A 213 -19.70 8.40 -23.35
C VAL A 213 -20.17 9.80 -23.72
N GLY A 214 -19.24 10.68 -24.09
CA GLY A 214 -19.52 12.08 -24.36
C GLY A 214 -20.04 12.78 -23.10
N THR A 215 -21.33 13.13 -23.11
CA THR A 215 -22.06 13.76 -21.98
C THR A 215 -22.99 12.78 -21.25
N SER A 216 -23.21 11.57 -21.78
CA SER A 216 -24.20 10.62 -21.27
C SER A 216 -23.58 9.66 -20.25
N LEU A 217 -24.07 9.71 -19.01
CA LEU A 217 -23.67 8.84 -17.90
C LEU A 217 -24.80 7.85 -17.57
N THR A 218 -24.58 6.57 -17.85
CA THR A 218 -25.54 5.49 -17.54
C THR A 218 -25.22 4.90 -16.16
N VAL A 219 -26.23 4.88 -15.28
CA VAL A 219 -26.12 4.39 -13.90
C VAL A 219 -27.25 3.41 -13.59
N THR A 220 -26.91 2.22 -13.08
CA THR A 220 -27.88 1.25 -12.56
C THR A 220 -28.16 1.54 -11.09
N ILE A 221 -29.34 2.09 -10.78
CA ILE A 221 -29.74 2.51 -9.43
C ILE A 221 -30.15 1.30 -8.57
N ASP A 222 -29.55 1.18 -7.39
CA ASP A 222 -29.74 0.09 -6.41
C ASP A 222 -30.25 0.56 -5.03
N LYS A 223 -30.00 1.81 -4.63
CA LYS A 223 -30.49 2.41 -3.37
C LYS A 223 -31.17 3.77 -3.66
N THR A 224 -32.25 4.07 -2.95
CA THR A 224 -33.01 5.32 -3.12
C THR A 224 -33.52 5.89 -1.79
N ALA A 225 -33.61 7.21 -1.69
CA ALA A 225 -34.27 7.92 -0.59
C ALA A 225 -35.11 9.09 -1.13
N GLY A 226 -36.29 9.31 -0.52
CA GLY A 226 -37.30 10.24 -1.03
C GLY A 226 -38.17 9.63 -2.13
N ALA A 227 -39.03 10.46 -2.74
CA ALA A 227 -39.97 10.07 -3.79
C ALA A 227 -40.23 11.24 -4.76
N GLY A 228 -40.86 10.95 -5.91
CA GLY A 228 -41.26 11.93 -6.90
C GLY A 228 -40.33 12.02 -8.12
N THR A 229 -40.75 12.81 -9.11
CA THR A 229 -40.04 13.05 -10.37
C THR A 229 -39.31 14.39 -10.31
N LEU A 230 -37.99 14.39 -10.47
CA LEU A 230 -37.14 15.58 -10.31
C LEU A 230 -36.22 15.76 -11.52
N ALA A 231 -35.97 17.01 -11.89
CA ALA A 231 -35.22 17.43 -13.08
C ALA A 231 -33.97 18.28 -12.75
N ALA A 232 -33.44 18.13 -11.54
CA ALA A 232 -32.20 18.79 -11.11
C ALA A 232 -31.44 17.89 -10.14
N TRP A 233 -30.22 17.50 -10.52
CA TRP A 233 -29.41 16.55 -9.78
C TRP A 233 -27.97 17.02 -9.67
N THR A 234 -27.36 16.81 -8.50
CA THR A 234 -25.90 16.85 -8.31
C THR A 234 -25.40 15.41 -8.24
N LEU A 235 -24.37 15.09 -9.01
CA LEU A 235 -23.76 13.77 -9.07
C LEU A 235 -22.35 13.84 -8.46
N ASN A 236 -22.05 12.91 -7.57
CA ASN A 236 -20.70 12.70 -7.03
C ASN A 236 -20.41 11.20 -6.91
N LEU A 237 -19.13 10.83 -6.79
CA LEU A 237 -18.77 9.50 -6.30
C LEU A 237 -19.45 9.23 -4.95
N ALA A 238 -20.16 8.12 -4.87
CA ALA A 238 -20.56 7.53 -3.61
C ALA A 238 -19.44 6.55 -3.23
N GLY A 239 -18.64 6.91 -2.23
CA GLY A 239 -17.92 5.85 -1.52
C GLY A 239 -18.97 4.87 -0.99
N GLU A 240 -18.79 3.58 -1.23
CA GLU A 240 -19.41 2.62 -0.31
C GLU A 240 -18.93 2.99 1.08
N THR A 241 -19.85 3.02 2.04
CA THR A 241 -19.46 3.13 3.44
C THR A 241 -18.60 1.92 3.71
N GLY A 242 -17.29 2.15 3.90
CA GLY A 242 -16.35 1.06 4.16
C GLY A 242 -16.91 0.19 5.26
N ALA A 243 -16.99 -1.11 5.02
CA ALA A 243 -17.55 -2.03 6.00
C ALA A 243 -16.87 -1.79 7.35
N THR A 244 -17.66 -1.61 8.40
CA THR A 244 -17.14 -1.60 9.78
C THR A 244 -16.22 -2.81 9.92
N GLY A 245 -14.95 -2.55 10.26
CA GLY A 245 -13.92 -3.60 10.27
C GLY A 245 -14.38 -4.80 11.10
N ALA A 246 -14.26 -6.00 10.52
CA ALA A 246 -14.78 -7.20 11.15
C ALA A 246 -14.06 -7.48 12.48
N ALA A 247 -14.84 -7.76 13.52
CA ALA A 247 -14.36 -8.65 14.58
C ALA A 247 -14.11 -10.04 13.96
N GLY A 248 -13.00 -10.69 14.32
CA GLY A 248 -12.44 -11.82 13.58
C GLY A 248 -13.37 -13.03 13.40
N ALA A 249 -13.22 -13.74 12.28
CA ALA A 249 -13.98 -14.94 11.94
C ALA A 249 -13.35 -16.22 12.52
N ALA A 250 -14.20 -17.17 12.91
CA ALA A 250 -13.82 -18.57 13.13
C ALA A 250 -13.71 -19.33 11.78
N GLY A 251 -12.96 -20.43 11.76
CA GLY A 251 -12.54 -21.13 10.53
C GLY A 251 -13.50 -22.16 9.93
N ILE A 252 -13.17 -22.52 8.68
CA ILE A 252 -13.74 -23.52 7.72
C ILE A 252 -13.44 -24.99 8.13
N ALA A 253 -13.93 -26.08 7.50
CA ALA A 253 -14.67 -26.33 6.23
C ALA A 253 -15.64 -27.55 6.39
N GLY A 254 -16.80 -27.68 5.72
CA GLY A 254 -17.01 -28.21 4.34
C GLY A 254 -17.79 -29.56 4.40
N ALA A 255 -18.42 -30.15 3.35
CA ALA A 255 -18.83 -29.71 2.01
C ALA A 255 -19.90 -30.69 1.40
N THR A 256 -20.57 -30.32 0.28
CA THR A 256 -21.43 -31.15 -0.64
C THR A 256 -22.54 -32.04 0.00
N GLY A 257 -23.81 -31.66 0.11
CA GLY A 257 -24.85 -31.51 -0.96
C GLY A 257 -26.05 -32.47 -0.69
N VAL A 258 -27.26 -32.44 -1.29
CA VAL A 258 -27.97 -31.59 -2.29
C VAL A 258 -29.52 -31.72 -2.15
N ALA A 259 -30.30 -30.94 -2.92
CA ALA A 259 -31.73 -31.08 -3.31
C ALA A 259 -32.90 -30.70 -2.34
N GLY A 260 -33.84 -29.88 -2.86
CA GLY A 260 -35.26 -29.78 -2.41
C GLY A 260 -35.65 -28.57 -1.52
N PRO A 261 -36.50 -27.61 -1.96
CA PRO A 261 -36.82 -26.40 -1.19
C PRO A 261 -38.16 -26.45 -0.43
N THR A 262 -38.30 -25.72 0.69
CA THR A 262 -39.60 -25.23 1.25
C THR A 262 -39.39 -24.14 2.33
N GLY A 263 -40.19 -23.07 2.28
CA GLY A 263 -40.57 -22.25 3.45
C GLY A 263 -39.77 -20.95 3.68
N ALA A 264 -40.46 -19.80 3.63
CA ALA A 264 -39.88 -18.51 4.03
C ALA A 264 -39.78 -18.38 5.56
N ALA A 265 -38.66 -17.87 6.06
CA ALA A 265 -38.44 -17.67 7.49
C ALA A 265 -39.26 -16.49 8.06
N GLY A 266 -39.87 -16.69 9.22
CA GLY A 266 -40.58 -15.65 9.96
C GLY A 266 -39.66 -14.59 10.57
N ALA A 267 -40.20 -13.41 10.86
CA ALA A 267 -39.44 -12.25 11.34
C ALA A 267 -38.73 -12.47 12.69
N ALA A 268 -37.60 -11.79 12.89
CA ALA A 268 -36.69 -11.99 14.01
C ALA A 268 -37.31 -11.69 15.39
N GLY A 269 -37.05 -12.57 16.37
CA GLY A 269 -37.63 -12.54 17.72
C GLY A 269 -37.12 -11.45 18.67
N THR A 270 -36.61 -10.31 18.18
CA THR A 270 -36.09 -9.22 19.03
C THR A 270 -37.20 -8.36 19.66
N LEU A 271 -38.43 -8.41 19.14
CA LEU A 271 -39.57 -7.57 19.57
C LEU A 271 -40.38 -8.15 20.77
N TYR A 272 -39.96 -9.28 21.33
CA TYR A 272 -40.68 -9.99 22.41
C TYR A 272 -39.89 -10.13 23.72
N LYS A 273 -38.68 -9.58 23.80
CA LYS A 273 -37.83 -9.66 25.00
C LYS A 273 -37.93 -8.37 25.81
N ALA A 274 -38.47 -8.44 27.02
CA ALA A 274 -38.79 -7.26 27.83
C ALA A 274 -38.53 -7.47 29.32
N THR A 275 -38.70 -6.42 30.12
CA THR A 275 -38.47 -6.46 31.58
C THR A 275 -39.51 -5.64 32.34
N SER A 276 -39.95 -6.14 33.49
CA SER A 276 -40.89 -5.45 34.38
C SER A 276 -40.36 -5.37 35.82
N ALA A 277 -40.58 -4.23 36.48
CA ALA A 277 -40.27 -3.99 37.88
C ALA A 277 -41.51 -4.07 38.81
N SER A 278 -42.64 -4.56 38.28
CA SER A 278 -43.89 -4.66 39.05
C SER A 278 -43.84 -5.80 40.07
N SER A 279 -44.32 -5.53 41.29
CA SER A 279 -44.29 -6.47 42.42
C SER A 279 -45.54 -7.36 42.48
N PHE A 280 -45.37 -8.68 42.43
CA PHE A 280 -46.47 -9.64 42.51
C PHE A 280 -46.15 -10.86 43.36
N LEU A 281 -47.15 -11.34 44.09
CA LEU A 281 -47.18 -12.70 44.63
C LEU A 281 -47.31 -13.71 43.48
N ILE A 282 -46.41 -14.71 43.46
CA ILE A 282 -46.48 -15.86 42.56
C ILE A 282 -47.76 -16.65 42.84
N GLY A 283 -48.58 -16.80 41.80
CA GLY A 283 -49.86 -17.51 41.84
C GLY A 283 -50.68 -17.21 40.60
N GLY A 284 -51.68 -18.04 40.33
CA GLY A 284 -52.55 -17.92 39.16
C GLY A 284 -53.41 -16.66 39.13
N GLY A 285 -54.14 -16.50 38.02
CA GLY A 285 -55.05 -15.37 37.77
C GLY A 285 -54.39 -14.21 37.01
N ALA A 286 -55.18 -13.16 36.76
CA ALA A 286 -54.72 -12.01 35.98
C ALA A 286 -53.65 -11.19 36.72
N LYS A 287 -52.55 -10.88 36.04
CA LYS A 287 -51.49 -9.96 36.48
C LYS A 287 -51.30 -8.90 35.41
N THR A 288 -51.38 -7.62 35.78
CA THR A 288 -51.10 -6.49 34.88
C THR A 288 -49.73 -5.93 35.22
N VAL A 289 -48.79 -6.05 34.28
CA VAL A 289 -47.36 -5.74 34.48
C VAL A 289 -46.96 -4.55 33.62
N VAL A 290 -46.06 -3.71 34.14
CA VAL A 290 -45.55 -2.54 33.40
C VAL A 290 -44.29 -2.93 32.63
N THR A 291 -44.25 -2.65 31.33
CA THR A 291 -43.22 -3.04 30.36
C THR A 291 -42.92 -1.90 29.37
N GLN A 292 -41.94 -2.05 28.49
CA GLN A 292 -41.60 -1.04 27.47
C GLN A 292 -42.68 -0.91 26.37
N THR A 293 -42.79 0.27 25.74
CA THR A 293 -43.64 0.51 24.55
C THR A 293 -43.04 -0.11 23.28
N GLY A 294 -43.89 -0.47 22.30
CA GLY A 294 -43.45 -0.88 20.95
C GLY A 294 -43.06 -2.36 20.79
N LEU A 295 -43.21 -3.16 21.84
CA LEU A 295 -43.10 -4.62 21.81
C LEU A 295 -44.26 -5.26 21.01
N ALA A 296 -44.07 -6.49 20.54
CA ALA A 296 -45.01 -7.16 19.62
C ALA A 296 -46.02 -8.11 20.30
N TYR A 297 -46.23 -8.05 21.62
CA TYR A 297 -47.19 -8.91 22.31
C TYR A 297 -48.63 -8.63 21.84
N VAL A 298 -49.33 -9.66 21.37
CA VAL A 298 -50.75 -9.60 21.02
C VAL A 298 -51.60 -10.48 21.94
N PRO A 299 -52.87 -10.12 22.22
CA PRO A 299 -53.79 -11.00 22.94
C PRO A 299 -53.84 -12.40 22.34
N GLY A 300 -53.80 -13.42 23.20
CA GLY A 300 -53.66 -14.83 22.81
C GLY A 300 -52.21 -15.36 22.80
N SER A 301 -51.19 -14.49 22.83
CA SER A 301 -49.79 -14.94 22.93
C SER A 301 -49.51 -15.57 24.30
N ARG A 302 -48.86 -16.74 24.36
CA ARG A 302 -48.35 -17.29 25.63
C ARG A 302 -47.00 -16.67 25.98
N VAL A 303 -46.84 -16.19 27.21
CA VAL A 303 -45.62 -15.53 27.69
C VAL A 303 -45.15 -16.10 29.03
N ARG A 304 -43.83 -16.11 29.24
CA ARG A 304 -43.18 -16.45 30.51
C ARG A 304 -42.59 -15.21 31.15
N LEU A 305 -42.93 -14.97 32.41
CA LEU A 305 -42.34 -14.00 33.31
C LEU A 305 -41.34 -14.74 34.20
N THR A 306 -40.05 -14.43 34.07
CA THR A 306 -38.95 -15.14 34.74
C THR A 306 -38.22 -14.20 35.70
N ASN A 307 -38.16 -14.55 36.98
CA ASN A 307 -37.27 -13.88 37.94
C ASN A 307 -35.91 -14.62 38.03
N SER A 308 -35.95 -15.96 38.05
CA SER A 308 -34.75 -16.82 38.02
C SER A 308 -35.04 -18.13 37.27
N ALA A 309 -34.02 -18.95 37.03
CA ALA A 309 -34.17 -20.24 36.34
C ALA A 309 -35.19 -21.19 37.01
N THR A 310 -35.39 -21.07 38.33
CA THR A 310 -36.33 -21.89 39.12
C THR A 310 -37.58 -21.13 39.55
N THR A 311 -37.69 -19.83 39.24
CA THR A 311 -38.77 -18.96 39.74
C THR A 311 -39.40 -18.15 38.59
N TRP A 312 -40.58 -18.59 38.16
CA TRP A 312 -41.25 -18.06 36.98
C TRP A 312 -42.78 -18.24 37.03
N MET A 313 -43.48 -17.46 36.20
CA MET A 313 -44.92 -17.58 35.92
C MET A 313 -45.14 -17.62 34.41
N GLU A 314 -46.10 -18.41 33.94
CA GLU A 314 -46.55 -18.41 32.55
C GLU A 314 -48.05 -18.15 32.47
N GLY A 315 -48.45 -17.52 31.38
CA GLY A 315 -49.85 -17.27 31.10
C GLY A 315 -50.09 -16.74 29.69
N VAL A 316 -51.35 -16.49 29.39
CA VAL A 316 -51.80 -15.95 28.09
C VAL A 316 -52.01 -14.44 28.22
N VAL A 317 -51.46 -13.67 27.28
CA VAL A 317 -51.69 -12.22 27.17
C VAL A 317 -53.17 -11.98 26.85
N THR A 318 -53.84 -11.15 27.63
CA THR A 318 -55.24 -10.75 27.41
C THR A 318 -55.37 -9.33 26.87
N ALA A 319 -54.43 -8.44 27.20
CA ALA A 319 -54.36 -7.09 26.67
C ALA A 319 -52.91 -6.56 26.69
N TYR A 320 -52.56 -5.73 25.71
CA TYR A 320 -51.32 -4.96 25.70
C TYR A 320 -51.59 -3.58 25.09
N ALA A 321 -51.30 -2.51 25.83
CA ALA A 321 -51.51 -1.14 25.38
C ALA A 321 -50.51 -0.19 26.05
N GLY A 322 -49.80 0.61 25.25
CA GLY A 322 -48.75 1.51 25.74
C GLY A 322 -47.63 0.73 26.44
N THR A 323 -47.54 0.89 27.76
CA THR A 323 -46.60 0.19 28.65
C THR A 323 -47.28 -0.90 29.51
N SER A 324 -48.58 -1.12 29.38
CA SER A 324 -49.34 -2.03 30.23
C SER A 324 -49.62 -3.35 29.51
N LEU A 325 -49.15 -4.47 30.09
CA LEU A 325 -49.35 -5.83 29.59
C LEU A 325 -50.12 -6.64 30.64
N THR A 326 -51.30 -7.15 30.30
CA THR A 326 -52.09 -8.04 31.17
C THR A 326 -51.97 -9.48 30.72
N VAL A 327 -51.61 -10.36 31.65
CA VAL A 327 -51.40 -11.80 31.43
C VAL A 327 -52.22 -12.60 32.45
N THR A 328 -53.01 -13.57 31.98
CA THR A 328 -53.70 -14.51 32.86
C THR A 328 -52.78 -15.70 33.12
N ILE A 329 -52.23 -15.78 34.34
CA ILE A 329 -51.26 -16.80 34.77
C ILE A 329 -51.98 -18.12 35.04
N ASP A 330 -51.49 -19.19 34.42
CA ASP A 330 -52.01 -20.56 34.54
C ASP A 330 -50.96 -21.61 34.95
N LYS A 331 -49.66 -21.28 34.85
CA LYS A 331 -48.56 -22.10 35.39
C LYS A 331 -47.58 -21.26 36.19
N THR A 332 -47.03 -21.82 37.25
CA THR A 332 -46.10 -21.13 38.16
C THR A 332 -45.06 -22.09 38.71
N ALA A 333 -43.85 -21.58 38.97
CA ALA A 333 -42.82 -22.28 39.73
C ALA A 333 -42.15 -21.29 40.71
N GLY A 334 -41.91 -21.76 41.94
CA GLY A 334 -41.47 -20.91 43.06
C GLY A 334 -42.65 -20.34 43.87
N ALA A 335 -42.33 -19.50 44.87
CA ALA A 335 -43.29 -18.87 45.77
C ALA A 335 -42.79 -17.50 46.26
N GLY A 336 -43.68 -16.69 46.84
CA GLY A 336 -43.35 -15.38 47.40
C GLY A 336 -43.67 -14.20 46.46
N THR A 337 -43.41 -12.99 46.96
CA THR A 337 -43.70 -11.72 46.27
C THR A 337 -42.41 -11.11 45.72
N LEU A 338 -42.32 -10.92 44.40
CA LEU A 338 -41.09 -10.49 43.71
C LEU A 338 -41.36 -9.32 42.75
N ALA A 339 -40.38 -8.40 42.66
CA ALA A 339 -40.49 -7.11 41.98
C ALA A 339 -39.55 -6.94 40.77
N ALA A 340 -39.09 -8.04 40.16
CA ALA A 340 -38.27 -8.00 38.95
C ALA A 340 -38.55 -9.22 38.07
N TRP A 341 -38.86 -9.00 36.80
CA TRP A 341 -39.28 -10.04 35.86
C TRP A 341 -38.70 -9.78 34.47
N THR A 342 -38.19 -10.84 33.82
CA THR A 342 -37.85 -10.86 32.40
C THR A 342 -38.98 -11.55 31.64
N LEU A 343 -39.44 -10.95 30.55
CA LEU A 343 -40.58 -11.41 29.76
C LEU A 343 -40.14 -11.90 28.39
N ASN A 344 -40.69 -13.04 27.96
CA ASN A 344 -40.52 -13.57 26.62
C ASN A 344 -41.72 -14.43 26.20
N LEU A 345 -41.86 -14.73 24.90
CA LEU A 345 -42.77 -15.76 24.41
C LEU A 345 -42.44 -17.12 25.04
N ALA A 346 -43.46 -17.89 25.41
CA ALA A 346 -43.34 -19.28 25.81
C ALA A 346 -43.78 -20.18 24.65
N GLY A 347 -42.98 -21.19 24.31
CA GLY A 347 -43.32 -22.14 23.26
C GLY A 347 -44.51 -23.02 23.66
N GLU A 348 -45.49 -23.14 22.76
CA GLU A 348 -46.64 -24.03 22.92
C GLU A 348 -46.19 -25.50 23.03
N VAL A 349 -46.80 -26.25 23.96
CA VAL A 349 -46.62 -27.71 24.07
C VAL A 349 -47.86 -28.38 23.47
N GLY A 350 -47.65 -29.30 22.54
CA GLY A 350 -48.70 -29.99 21.80
C GLY A 350 -49.66 -30.82 22.65
N ALA A 351 -50.81 -31.14 22.06
CA ALA A 351 -51.99 -31.64 22.75
C ALA A 351 -51.91 -33.09 23.29
N VAL A 352 -52.87 -33.40 24.16
CA VAL A 352 -53.02 -34.60 25.00
C VAL A 352 -53.32 -35.89 24.21
N GLY A 353 -52.68 -36.99 24.62
CA GLY A 353 -53.15 -38.37 24.37
C GLY A 353 -53.94 -38.90 25.58
N VAL A 354 -55.04 -39.64 25.34
CA VAL A 354 -56.10 -39.87 26.35
C VAL A 354 -56.03 -41.20 27.14
N ALA A 355 -56.42 -41.08 28.41
CA ALA A 355 -57.15 -42.04 29.26
C ALA A 355 -56.63 -43.48 29.50
N GLY A 356 -56.30 -43.75 30.76
CA GLY A 356 -56.47 -45.03 31.45
C GLY A 356 -57.03 -44.77 32.86
N ALA A 357 -58.08 -45.47 33.28
CA ALA A 357 -58.91 -45.06 34.42
C ALA A 357 -58.30 -45.37 35.80
N THR A 358 -58.54 -44.48 36.77
CA THR A 358 -58.21 -44.67 38.19
C THR A 358 -59.27 -45.53 38.89
N GLY A 359 -58.84 -46.65 39.49
CA GLY A 359 -59.67 -47.43 40.43
C GLY A 359 -59.72 -46.78 41.82
N ALA A 360 -60.84 -46.94 42.52
CA ALA A 360 -61.13 -46.24 43.77
C ALA A 360 -60.29 -46.70 44.98
N ALA A 361 -60.19 -45.82 45.99
CA ALA A 361 -59.53 -46.11 47.26
C ALA A 361 -60.33 -47.11 48.13
N GLY A 362 -59.63 -48.04 48.79
CA GLY A 362 -60.18 -48.89 49.85
C GLY A 362 -59.62 -48.49 51.22
N ALA A 363 -60.49 -48.25 52.21
CA ALA A 363 -60.16 -47.47 53.40
C ALA A 363 -59.76 -48.26 54.67
N ASP A 364 -59.88 -49.60 54.68
CA ASP A 364 -60.00 -50.37 55.93
C ASP A 364 -58.75 -51.16 56.39
N TYR A 365 -57.57 -50.75 55.91
CA TYR A 365 -56.29 -51.45 56.15
C TYR A 365 -55.37 -50.82 57.21
N GLY A 366 -55.75 -49.69 57.80
CA GLY A 366 -54.97 -49.02 58.85
C GLY A 366 -55.35 -49.51 60.25
N GLY A 367 -54.38 -49.98 61.03
CA GLY A 367 -54.59 -50.42 62.42
C GLY A 367 -53.47 -50.01 63.36
N THR A 368 -53.64 -50.28 64.65
CA THR A 368 -52.56 -50.15 65.65
C THR A 368 -52.55 -51.36 66.59
N SER A 369 -51.38 -51.66 67.16
CA SER A 369 -51.21 -52.77 68.10
C SER A 369 -50.36 -52.39 69.31
N ALA A 370 -50.77 -52.86 70.48
CA ALA A 370 -50.06 -52.72 71.75
C ALA A 370 -49.21 -53.96 72.11
N THR A 371 -49.04 -54.91 71.19
CA THR A 371 -48.40 -56.19 71.49
C THR A 371 -46.90 -56.06 71.71
N SER A 372 -46.42 -56.52 72.88
CA SER A 372 -45.00 -56.61 73.19
C SER A 372 -44.34 -57.70 72.34
N THR A 373 -43.57 -57.31 71.32
CA THR A 373 -42.86 -58.26 70.46
C THR A 373 -41.52 -57.71 69.97
N THR A 374 -40.61 -58.62 69.59
CA THR A 374 -39.27 -58.29 69.12
C THR A 374 -39.28 -57.90 67.65
N LEU A 375 -38.54 -56.85 67.29
CA LEU A 375 -38.24 -56.47 65.90
C LEU A 375 -37.26 -57.49 65.27
N ALA A 376 -37.81 -58.61 64.78
CA ALA A 376 -37.07 -59.75 64.23
C ALA A 376 -37.93 -60.50 63.19
N VAL A 377 -37.29 -61.34 62.36
CA VAL A 377 -37.99 -62.24 61.42
C VAL A 377 -38.76 -63.36 62.14
N GLY A 378 -39.56 -64.11 61.38
CA GLY A 378 -40.38 -65.23 61.84
C GLY A 378 -41.82 -64.81 62.19
N LEU A 379 -42.60 -65.76 62.72
CA LEU A 379 -43.99 -65.51 63.11
C LEU A 379 -44.10 -64.43 64.20
N LYS A 380 -44.91 -63.40 63.94
CA LYS A 380 -45.28 -62.33 64.87
C LYS A 380 -46.81 -62.20 64.88
N THR A 381 -47.41 -62.27 66.05
CA THR A 381 -48.84 -61.97 66.24
C THR A 381 -48.99 -60.59 66.86
N PHE A 382 -49.88 -59.79 66.29
CA PHE A 382 -50.25 -58.45 66.72
C PHE A 382 -51.75 -58.42 67.04
N VAL A 383 -52.11 -57.97 68.24
CA VAL A 383 -53.50 -57.70 68.59
C VAL A 383 -53.85 -56.34 67.99
N THR A 384 -54.76 -56.31 67.01
CA THR A 384 -55.28 -55.11 66.33
C THR A 384 -56.76 -54.93 66.65
N GLN A 385 -57.39 -53.87 66.13
CA GLN A 385 -58.84 -53.69 66.26
C GLN A 385 -59.62 -54.77 65.49
N ALA A 386 -60.84 -55.07 65.94
CA ALA A 386 -61.74 -55.96 65.21
C ALA A 386 -62.25 -55.28 63.93
N GLY A 387 -62.55 -56.08 62.90
CA GLY A 387 -63.17 -55.59 61.65
C GLY A 387 -62.21 -54.94 60.65
N ARG A 388 -60.90 -55.23 60.71
CA ARG A 388 -59.94 -54.80 59.68
C ARG A 388 -59.99 -55.74 58.46
N ALA A 389 -59.68 -55.21 57.28
CA ALA A 389 -59.78 -55.96 56.02
C ALA A 389 -58.60 -56.91 55.71
N TYR A 390 -57.78 -57.28 56.70
CA TYR A 390 -56.63 -58.16 56.47
C TYR A 390 -57.07 -59.59 56.14
N VAL A 391 -56.59 -60.15 55.03
CA VAL A 391 -56.79 -61.57 54.68
C VAL A 391 -55.46 -62.33 54.61
N ALA A 392 -55.51 -63.64 54.84
CA ALA A 392 -54.34 -64.50 54.71
C ALA A 392 -53.75 -64.39 53.29
N GLY A 393 -52.42 -64.27 53.20
CA GLY A 393 -51.70 -64.01 51.95
C GLY A 393 -51.40 -62.53 51.65
N GLN A 394 -52.04 -61.56 52.32
CA GLN A 394 -51.70 -60.14 52.15
C GLN A 394 -50.37 -59.79 52.81
N ARG A 395 -49.62 -58.86 52.20
CA ARG A 395 -48.35 -58.33 52.75
C ARG A 395 -48.62 -57.10 53.61
N VAL A 396 -48.19 -57.14 54.87
CA VAL A 396 -48.45 -56.11 55.88
C VAL A 396 -47.15 -55.62 56.51
N ARG A 397 -47.05 -54.31 56.75
CA ARG A 397 -46.03 -53.67 57.56
C ARG A 397 -46.56 -53.41 58.97
N ALA A 398 -45.78 -53.78 59.97
CA ALA A 398 -45.94 -53.34 61.36
C ALA A 398 -44.78 -52.43 61.75
N ALA A 399 -45.05 -51.15 62.00
CA ALA A 399 -44.04 -50.11 62.20
C ALA A 399 -44.17 -49.40 63.55
N VAL A 400 -43.06 -49.32 64.29
CA VAL A 400 -42.91 -48.48 65.50
C VAL A 400 -42.62 -47.03 65.09
N SER A 401 -41.87 -46.84 64.01
CA SER A 401 -41.57 -45.54 63.39
C SER A 401 -41.28 -45.73 61.89
N PRO A 402 -41.15 -44.65 61.09
CA PRO A 402 -40.79 -44.77 59.66
C PRO A 402 -39.47 -45.50 59.39
N THR A 403 -38.59 -45.61 60.40
CA THR A 403 -37.27 -46.27 60.31
C THR A 403 -37.14 -47.52 61.18
N GLN A 404 -38.21 -47.94 61.87
CA GLN A 404 -38.25 -49.17 62.67
C GLN A 404 -39.54 -49.95 62.38
N TYR A 405 -39.45 -51.00 61.57
CA TYR A 405 -40.60 -51.82 61.18
C TYR A 405 -40.24 -53.26 60.81
N VAL A 406 -41.25 -54.12 60.83
CA VAL A 406 -41.22 -55.46 60.21
C VAL A 406 -42.24 -55.53 59.07
N GLU A 407 -41.92 -56.27 58.02
CA GLU A 407 -42.84 -56.62 56.93
C GLU A 407 -42.96 -58.14 56.85
N GLY A 408 -44.15 -58.61 56.51
CA GLY A 408 -44.43 -60.03 56.40
C GLY A 408 -45.77 -60.34 55.76
N VAL A 409 -45.97 -61.60 55.42
CA VAL A 409 -47.24 -62.10 54.86
C VAL A 409 -48.16 -62.53 56.00
N VAL A 410 -49.41 -62.07 56.00
CA VAL A 410 -50.45 -62.48 56.95
C VAL A 410 -50.70 -63.98 56.80
N THR A 411 -50.44 -64.75 57.85
CA THR A 411 -50.73 -66.19 57.89
C THR A 411 -52.13 -66.46 58.41
N THR A 412 -52.60 -65.66 59.37
CA THR A 412 -53.96 -65.72 59.92
C THR A 412 -54.41 -64.33 60.40
N TYR A 413 -55.69 -64.01 60.20
CA TYR A 413 -56.37 -62.93 60.91
C TYR A 413 -57.70 -63.48 61.45
N ALA A 414 -57.87 -63.44 62.77
CA ALA A 414 -59.06 -63.97 63.44
C ALA A 414 -59.44 -63.09 64.63
N GLY A 415 -60.65 -62.51 64.58
CA GLY A 415 -61.15 -61.56 65.58
C GLY A 415 -60.29 -60.29 65.63
N THR A 416 -59.36 -60.26 66.57
CA THR A 416 -58.38 -59.17 66.77
C THR A 416 -56.93 -59.60 66.54
N ASN A 417 -56.65 -60.89 66.41
CA ASN A 417 -55.27 -61.40 66.28
C ASN A 417 -54.85 -61.45 64.81
N LEU A 418 -53.91 -60.59 64.44
CA LEU A 418 -53.24 -60.57 63.14
C LEU A 418 -51.87 -61.24 63.27
N THR A 419 -51.70 -62.42 62.69
CA THR A 419 -50.40 -63.10 62.64
C THR A 419 -49.78 -62.94 61.26
N LEU A 420 -48.54 -62.45 61.23
CA LEU A 420 -47.71 -62.34 60.03
C LEU A 420 -46.44 -63.18 60.16
N SER A 421 -45.98 -63.75 59.06
CA SER A 421 -44.64 -64.31 58.93
C SER A 421 -43.71 -63.20 58.47
N ALA A 422 -42.99 -62.57 59.42
CA ALA A 422 -42.07 -61.49 59.13
C ALA A 422 -40.84 -62.02 58.38
N ASP A 423 -40.67 -61.58 57.13
CA ASP A 423 -39.54 -61.94 56.27
C ASP A 423 -38.54 -60.78 56.11
N ARG A 424 -38.93 -59.55 56.45
CA ARG A 424 -38.08 -58.36 56.41
C ARG A 424 -38.18 -57.53 57.68
N VAL A 425 -37.03 -57.03 58.12
CA VAL A 425 -36.87 -56.18 59.30
C VAL A 425 -36.03 -54.96 58.91
N VAL A 426 -36.42 -53.78 59.39
CA VAL A 426 -35.67 -52.53 59.23
C VAL A 426 -35.63 -51.82 60.58
N GLY A 427 -34.43 -51.43 61.03
CA GLY A 427 -34.21 -50.76 62.31
C GLY A 427 -33.38 -51.59 63.31
N ALA A 428 -33.00 -50.97 64.43
CA ALA A 428 -32.25 -51.64 65.50
C ALA A 428 -33.12 -52.66 66.25
N ALA A 429 -32.53 -53.81 66.61
CA ALA A 429 -33.21 -54.87 67.34
C ALA A 429 -33.66 -54.41 68.74
N GLY A 430 -34.87 -54.81 69.13
CA GLY A 430 -35.47 -54.45 70.42
C GLY A 430 -36.87 -55.03 70.56
N THR A 431 -37.44 -54.96 71.77
CA THR A 431 -38.84 -55.32 72.05
C THR A 431 -39.67 -54.05 72.12
N PHE A 432 -40.75 -53.99 71.36
CA PHE A 432 -41.60 -52.79 71.25
C PHE A 432 -43.06 -53.14 71.53
N VAL A 433 -43.78 -52.17 72.11
CA VAL A 433 -45.15 -52.29 72.62
C VAL A 433 -46.15 -51.36 71.92
N ALA A 434 -45.73 -50.69 70.85
CA ALA A 434 -46.57 -49.74 70.10
C ALA A 434 -46.25 -49.83 68.62
N TRP A 435 -47.26 -50.20 67.82
CA TRP A 435 -47.11 -50.48 66.39
C TRP A 435 -48.25 -49.86 65.60
N THR A 436 -47.93 -49.34 64.43
CA THR A 436 -48.87 -48.97 63.37
C THR A 436 -48.87 -50.06 62.30
N LEU A 437 -50.06 -50.46 61.84
CA LEU A 437 -50.26 -51.58 60.91
C LEU A 437 -50.87 -51.06 59.61
N GLY A 438 -50.33 -51.49 58.47
CA GLY A 438 -50.82 -51.10 57.14
C GLY A 438 -50.37 -52.06 56.04
N LEU A 439 -51.05 -52.06 54.89
CA LEU A 439 -50.60 -52.82 53.73
C LEU A 439 -49.19 -52.38 53.32
N ALA A 440 -48.31 -53.34 53.06
CA ALA A 440 -47.04 -53.11 52.42
C ALA A 440 -47.23 -53.30 50.91
N GLY A 441 -46.98 -52.26 50.11
CA GLY A 441 -47.02 -52.38 48.65
C GLY A 441 -45.99 -53.39 48.16
N ASP A 442 -46.41 -54.30 47.28
CA ASP A 442 -45.55 -55.37 46.78
C ASP A 442 -44.36 -54.84 45.98
N VAL A 443 -43.21 -55.48 46.19
CA VAL A 443 -42.05 -55.31 45.30
C VAL A 443 -42.37 -56.06 44.01
N GLY A 444 -42.41 -55.34 42.88
CA GLY A 444 -42.63 -55.93 41.57
C GLY A 444 -41.61 -57.04 41.28
N ALA A 445 -42.09 -58.18 40.78
CA ALA A 445 -41.31 -59.40 40.66
C ALA A 445 -40.06 -59.22 39.79
N THR A 446 -38.93 -59.71 40.30
CA THR A 446 -37.71 -59.93 39.50
C THR A 446 -37.98 -60.94 38.40
N GLY A 447 -37.42 -60.73 37.21
CA GLY A 447 -37.22 -61.80 36.23
C GLY A 447 -36.37 -62.95 36.81
N PRO A 448 -36.27 -64.10 36.12
CA PRO A 448 -35.74 -65.34 36.68
C PRO A 448 -34.34 -65.18 37.29
N ALA A 449 -34.12 -65.88 38.40
CA ALA A 449 -32.90 -65.77 39.19
C ALA A 449 -31.64 -66.13 38.38
N GLY A 450 -30.61 -65.27 38.46
CA GLY A 450 -29.28 -65.61 37.96
C GLY A 450 -28.71 -66.79 38.75
N ALA A 451 -28.45 -67.90 38.07
CA ALA A 451 -27.78 -69.05 38.66
C ALA A 451 -26.30 -68.75 38.95
N THR A 452 -25.73 -69.53 39.86
CA THR A 452 -24.39 -69.37 40.44
C THR A 452 -23.29 -69.08 39.41
N GLY A 453 -22.70 -67.88 39.50
CA GLY A 453 -21.37 -67.63 38.97
C GLY A 453 -20.32 -68.21 39.90
N ALA A 454 -19.73 -69.34 39.52
CA ALA A 454 -18.40 -69.69 39.99
C ALA A 454 -17.37 -68.66 39.48
N THR A 455 -16.10 -68.84 39.84
CA THR A 455 -14.96 -68.26 39.12
C THR A 455 -15.21 -68.24 37.61
N GLY A 456 -15.04 -67.07 36.99
CA GLY A 456 -15.74 -66.73 35.76
C GLY A 456 -15.43 -67.59 34.53
N ALA A 457 -16.37 -67.59 33.59
CA ALA A 457 -16.17 -67.98 32.21
C ALA A 457 -17.00 -67.07 31.29
N GLY A 458 -16.33 -66.42 30.33
CA GLY A 458 -16.85 -65.86 29.09
C GLY A 458 -18.19 -65.10 29.08
N LEU A 459 -18.12 -63.78 28.82
CA LEU A 459 -19.18 -63.12 28.06
C LEU A 459 -19.20 -63.71 26.64
N THR A 460 -20.17 -64.55 26.33
CA THR A 460 -20.41 -65.07 24.97
C THR A 460 -21.85 -64.82 24.55
N GLY A 461 -22.07 -63.95 23.56
CA GLY A 461 -23.32 -63.89 22.79
C GLY A 461 -24.23 -62.69 22.99
N GLY A 462 -23.69 -61.47 23.16
CA GLY A 462 -24.46 -60.23 23.02
C GLY A 462 -24.35 -59.65 21.60
N LEU A 463 -25.45 -59.54 20.85
CA LEU A 463 -25.47 -58.90 19.51
C LEU A 463 -25.83 -57.40 19.53
N ALA A 464 -25.90 -56.79 20.72
CA ALA A 464 -25.92 -55.33 20.93
C ALA A 464 -25.79 -55.01 22.43
N ASP A 465 -24.58 -55.03 23.00
CA ASP A 465 -24.39 -54.72 24.41
C ASP A 465 -24.52 -53.20 24.66
N ARG A 466 -25.67 -52.82 25.22
CA ARG A 466 -25.99 -51.45 25.64
C ARG A 466 -26.04 -51.36 27.16
N LEU A 467 -25.21 -50.52 27.75
CA LEU A 467 -25.18 -50.32 29.22
C LEU A 467 -26.56 -49.86 29.75
N PRO A 468 -27.13 -50.49 30.79
CA PRO A 468 -28.36 -50.00 31.43
C PRO A 468 -28.11 -48.69 32.19
N LYS A 469 -28.84 -47.61 31.86
CA LYS A 469 -28.79 -46.35 32.64
C LYS A 469 -29.97 -46.27 33.62
N TYR A 470 -29.68 -46.41 34.91
CA TYR A 470 -30.68 -46.24 35.97
C TYR A 470 -30.89 -44.76 36.31
N SER A 471 -32.11 -44.26 36.11
CA SER A 471 -32.52 -42.90 36.51
C SER A 471 -33.59 -42.89 37.60
N GLY A 472 -33.21 -43.32 38.81
CA GLY A 472 -33.96 -43.08 40.07
C GLY A 472 -35.30 -43.81 40.27
N ALA A 473 -36.04 -44.13 39.22
CA ALA A 473 -37.31 -44.85 39.28
C ALA A 473 -37.58 -45.63 37.97
N SER A 474 -37.48 -46.97 38.05
CA SER A 474 -38.03 -48.02 37.17
C SER A 474 -38.03 -47.85 35.64
N THR A 475 -37.26 -46.94 35.06
CA THR A 475 -37.05 -46.83 33.60
C THR A 475 -35.59 -47.13 33.28
N VAL A 476 -35.37 -48.26 32.60
CA VAL A 476 -34.07 -48.58 31.99
C VAL A 476 -34.01 -47.85 30.65
N ALA A 477 -33.46 -46.64 30.65
CA ALA A 477 -33.00 -46.06 29.41
C ALA A 477 -31.79 -46.88 28.94
N LEU A 478 -31.88 -47.42 27.72
CA LEU A 478 -30.70 -47.99 27.05
C LEU A 478 -29.66 -46.87 26.95
N SER A 479 -28.43 -47.09 27.44
CA SER A 479 -27.36 -46.15 27.15
C SER A 479 -27.17 -46.07 25.64
N GLN A 480 -26.83 -44.89 25.15
CA GLN A 480 -26.39 -44.71 23.76
C GLN A 480 -24.96 -45.27 23.55
N ILE A 481 -24.43 -46.03 24.51
CA ILE A 481 -23.16 -46.73 24.39
C ILE A 481 -23.45 -48.11 23.81
N THR A 482 -22.79 -48.47 22.71
CA THR A 482 -22.92 -49.76 22.02
C THR A 482 -21.55 -50.44 21.95
N ASP A 483 -21.40 -51.62 22.53
CA ASP A 483 -20.21 -52.47 22.33
C ASP A 483 -20.61 -53.65 21.42
N ASP A 484 -19.82 -53.91 20.38
CA ASP A 484 -20.00 -55.06 19.47
C ASP A 484 -18.97 -56.19 19.71
N GLY A 485 -18.16 -56.07 20.78
CA GLY A 485 -17.06 -56.98 21.12
C GLY A 485 -15.76 -56.69 20.37
N ILE A 486 -15.78 -55.77 19.39
CA ILE A 486 -14.62 -55.31 18.62
C ILE A 486 -14.42 -53.81 18.81
N ASN A 487 -15.50 -53.03 18.84
CA ASN A 487 -15.57 -51.57 18.76
C ASN A 487 -16.61 -51.02 19.76
N VAL A 488 -16.37 -49.83 20.31
CA VAL A 488 -17.30 -49.14 21.22
C VAL A 488 -17.84 -47.86 20.58
N GLY A 489 -19.16 -47.72 20.53
CA GLY A 489 -19.87 -46.52 20.07
C GLY A 489 -20.49 -45.73 21.22
N ILE A 490 -20.65 -44.41 21.08
CA ILE A 490 -21.41 -43.53 21.98
C ILE A 490 -22.28 -42.58 21.14
N GLY A 491 -23.60 -42.58 21.33
CA GLY A 491 -24.54 -41.75 20.52
C GLY A 491 -24.87 -42.33 19.14
N ALA A 492 -24.02 -43.22 18.61
CA ALA A 492 -24.08 -43.74 17.25
C ALA A 492 -25.25 -44.73 17.01
N PRO A 493 -25.68 -44.92 15.75
CA PRO A 493 -26.51 -46.07 15.38
C PRO A 493 -25.78 -47.40 15.66
N PHE A 494 -26.54 -48.49 15.68
CA PHE A 494 -26.25 -49.78 16.34
C PHE A 494 -24.96 -50.55 15.95
N ALA A 495 -24.09 -50.02 15.09
CA ALA A 495 -22.82 -50.65 14.69
C ALA A 495 -21.71 -49.58 14.60
N PRO A 496 -20.81 -49.47 15.61
CA PRO A 496 -19.70 -48.53 15.59
C PRO A 496 -18.66 -48.91 14.54
N ALA A 497 -18.33 -47.99 13.63
CA ALA A 497 -17.43 -48.26 12.51
C ALA A 497 -15.94 -48.33 12.91
N TYR A 498 -15.60 -47.82 14.09
CA TYR A 498 -14.23 -47.67 14.59
C TYR A 498 -14.13 -48.12 16.05
N LYS A 499 -12.91 -48.43 16.49
CA LYS A 499 -12.60 -48.90 17.86
C LYS A 499 -13.20 -48.05 18.98
N LEU A 500 -13.28 -46.73 18.75
CA LEU A 500 -14.13 -45.82 19.50
C LEU A 500 -14.83 -44.90 18.49
N ASP A 501 -16.16 -44.90 18.51
CA ASP A 501 -17.03 -44.08 17.65
C ASP A 501 -17.90 -43.19 18.55
N VAL A 502 -18.04 -41.89 18.26
CA VAL A 502 -18.85 -40.97 19.07
C VAL A 502 -19.64 -40.03 18.17
N ALA A 503 -20.96 -40.22 18.12
CA ALA A 503 -21.87 -39.36 17.40
C ALA A 503 -22.27 -38.15 18.27
N GLY A 504 -21.48 -37.08 18.15
CA GLY A 504 -21.69 -35.81 18.84
C GLY A 504 -20.37 -35.20 19.34
N ASP A 505 -20.46 -34.00 19.92
CA ASP A 505 -19.28 -33.29 20.41
C ASP A 505 -18.68 -33.96 21.66
N ILE A 506 -17.38 -34.28 21.62
CA ILE A 506 -16.64 -34.81 22.77
C ILE A 506 -16.06 -33.66 23.58
N ASN A 507 -16.69 -33.33 24.72
CA ASN A 507 -16.15 -32.35 25.67
C ASN A 507 -15.08 -33.00 26.57
N THR A 508 -13.84 -32.50 26.52
CA THR A 508 -12.73 -33.02 27.34
C THR A 508 -11.99 -31.89 28.04
N THR A 509 -11.68 -32.08 29.32
CA THR A 509 -10.88 -31.17 30.16
C THR A 509 -9.45 -31.68 30.39
N GLY A 510 -9.06 -32.76 29.72
CA GLY A 510 -7.79 -33.48 29.92
C GLY A 510 -7.12 -33.89 28.61
N LYS A 511 -6.34 -34.98 28.65
CA LYS A 511 -5.62 -35.52 27.48
C LYS A 511 -6.40 -36.69 26.87
N VAL A 512 -6.74 -36.60 25.58
CA VAL A 512 -7.16 -37.76 24.79
C VAL A 512 -5.91 -38.52 24.38
N ARG A 513 -5.83 -39.82 24.70
CA ARG A 513 -4.70 -40.68 24.33
C ARG A 513 -5.15 -41.90 23.54
N VAL A 514 -4.36 -42.28 22.54
CA VAL A 514 -4.53 -43.50 21.74
C VAL A 514 -3.19 -44.23 21.73
N ASN A 515 -3.18 -45.53 22.04
CA ASN A 515 -1.97 -46.36 22.14
C ASN A 515 -0.85 -45.74 23.03
N GLY A 516 -1.24 -45.02 24.10
CA GLY A 516 -0.31 -44.32 25.00
C GLY A 516 0.07 -42.89 24.56
N PHE A 517 -0.04 -42.56 23.27
CA PHE A 517 0.28 -41.24 22.74
C PHE A 517 -0.86 -40.25 22.95
N THR A 518 -0.55 -39.02 23.35
CA THR A 518 -1.52 -37.92 23.35
C THR A 518 -1.87 -37.56 21.91
N MET A 519 -3.17 -37.53 21.61
CA MET A 519 -3.71 -37.18 20.29
C MET A 519 -4.33 -35.78 20.28
N LEU A 520 -4.99 -35.41 21.38
CA LEU A 520 -5.52 -34.08 21.64
C LEU A 520 -5.28 -33.71 23.10
N GLN A 521 -4.80 -32.50 23.33
CA GLN A 521 -4.63 -31.92 24.67
C GLN A 521 -5.00 -30.44 24.62
N VAL A 522 -5.67 -29.98 25.68
CA VAL A 522 -6.01 -28.58 25.90
C VAL A 522 -5.48 -28.19 27.28
N LEU A 523 -4.49 -27.29 27.30
CA LEU A 523 -3.98 -26.63 28.51
C LEU A 523 -3.81 -25.16 28.17
N ASN A 524 -4.28 -24.24 29.03
CA ASN A 524 -4.02 -22.79 28.89
C ASN A 524 -4.29 -22.21 27.48
N LEU A 525 -5.40 -22.61 26.84
CA LEU A 525 -5.77 -22.27 25.45
C LEU A 525 -4.82 -22.79 24.35
N ASN A 526 -3.79 -23.57 24.68
CA ASN A 526 -2.95 -24.25 23.71
C ASN A 526 -3.72 -25.40 23.03
N ARG A 527 -3.47 -25.60 21.73
CA ARG A 527 -4.00 -26.71 20.93
C ARG A 527 -2.86 -27.63 20.50
N PHE A 528 -2.86 -28.86 21.00
CA PHE A 528 -1.89 -29.90 20.61
C PHE A 528 -2.63 -30.97 19.78
N LEU A 529 -2.11 -31.32 18.60
CA LEU A 529 -2.67 -32.37 17.74
C LEU A 529 -1.58 -33.35 17.27
N GLY A 530 -1.77 -34.63 17.56
CA GLY A 530 -0.74 -35.67 17.42
C GLY A 530 0.26 -35.68 18.58
N GLY A 531 1.38 -36.40 18.42
CA GLY A 531 2.45 -36.57 19.43
C GLY A 531 3.29 -35.31 19.69
N ALA A 532 2.62 -34.24 20.09
CA ALA A 532 3.11 -32.88 20.27
C ALA A 532 3.36 -32.55 21.76
N GLY A 533 4.32 -31.67 22.05
CA GLY A 533 4.51 -31.08 23.38
C GLY A 533 4.83 -32.09 24.49
N SER A 534 6.01 -32.71 24.43
CA SER A 534 6.53 -33.56 25.52
C SER A 534 6.72 -32.81 26.84
N SER A 535 7.01 -31.51 26.77
CA SER A 535 7.17 -30.62 27.93
C SER A 535 5.88 -29.88 28.29
N ALA A 536 5.72 -29.56 29.58
CA ALA A 536 4.55 -28.85 30.08
C ALA A 536 4.62 -27.36 29.75
N ALA A 537 4.11 -26.97 28.58
CA ALA A 537 3.95 -25.57 28.20
C ALA A 537 2.96 -24.86 29.13
N THR A 538 3.48 -24.02 30.02
CA THR A 538 2.76 -23.06 30.87
C THR A 538 2.35 -21.79 30.12
N GLY A 539 3.03 -21.47 29.01
CA GLY A 539 2.64 -20.38 28.10
C GLY A 539 1.30 -20.63 27.40
N ASN A 540 0.74 -19.58 26.79
CA ASN A 540 -0.65 -19.54 26.32
C ASN A 540 -0.77 -19.46 24.78
N GLN A 541 -1.91 -19.92 24.25
CA GLN A 541 -2.32 -19.73 22.84
C GLN A 541 -1.38 -20.32 21.77
N ASN A 542 -0.57 -21.32 22.12
CA ASN A 542 0.27 -22.05 21.16
C ASN A 542 -0.54 -23.09 20.37
N THR A 543 -0.25 -23.24 19.08
CA THR A 543 -0.83 -24.27 18.19
C THR A 543 0.28 -25.19 17.70
N LEU A 544 0.32 -26.41 18.20
CA LEU A 544 1.38 -27.39 17.89
C LEU A 544 0.78 -28.63 17.21
N ILE A 545 1.17 -28.90 15.97
CA ILE A 545 0.62 -29.99 15.14
C ILE A 545 1.76 -30.82 14.56
N GLY A 546 1.83 -32.10 14.94
CA GLY A 546 2.83 -33.04 14.43
C GLY A 546 3.44 -33.93 15.53
N ALA A 547 4.24 -34.92 15.12
CA ALA A 547 5.04 -35.71 16.05
C ALA A 547 6.36 -34.97 16.37
N GLY A 548 6.69 -34.85 17.66
CA GLY A 548 7.93 -34.20 18.12
C GLY A 548 7.94 -32.68 17.96
N VAL A 549 6.79 -32.03 17.79
CA VAL A 549 6.69 -30.57 17.64
C VAL A 549 6.79 -29.87 19.02
N GLY A 550 7.52 -28.76 19.07
CA GLY A 550 7.59 -27.87 20.23
C GLY A 550 8.04 -28.52 21.55
N THR A 551 8.98 -29.48 21.49
CA THR A 551 9.35 -30.32 22.66
C THR A 551 9.92 -29.55 23.84
N ASP A 552 10.50 -28.38 23.60
CA ASP A 552 11.22 -27.57 24.58
C ASP A 552 10.50 -26.24 24.90
N LEU A 553 9.30 -26.02 24.32
CA LEU A 553 8.46 -24.85 24.57
C LEU A 553 7.82 -24.94 25.97
N THR A 554 8.16 -24.01 26.87
CA THR A 554 7.75 -24.06 28.29
C THR A 554 6.97 -22.84 28.75
N THR A 555 7.49 -21.62 28.60
CA THR A 555 6.80 -20.36 28.96
C THR A 555 6.38 -19.53 27.75
N GLY A 556 6.96 -19.81 26.57
CA GLY A 556 6.64 -19.15 25.31
C GLY A 556 5.16 -19.23 24.90
N SER A 557 4.66 -18.16 24.27
CA SER A 557 3.23 -17.97 23.97
C SER A 557 2.98 -17.56 22.51
N ARG A 558 1.76 -17.82 22.01
CA ARG A 558 1.29 -17.44 20.66
C ARG A 558 2.12 -18.00 19.49
N ASN A 559 2.81 -19.13 19.70
CA ASN A 559 3.54 -19.80 18.62
C ASN A 559 2.64 -20.73 17.80
N VAL A 560 2.86 -20.79 16.49
CA VAL A 560 2.28 -21.77 15.56
C VAL A 560 3.40 -22.66 15.04
N MET A 561 3.34 -23.97 15.29
CA MET A 561 4.32 -24.94 14.82
C MET A 561 3.60 -26.13 14.17
N ILE A 562 3.86 -26.36 12.89
CA ILE A 562 3.14 -27.35 12.08
C ILE A 562 4.15 -28.18 11.27
N GLY A 563 4.34 -29.43 11.65
CA GLY A 563 5.24 -30.35 10.96
C GLY A 563 5.95 -31.31 11.91
N ASN A 564 6.41 -32.44 11.38
CA ASN A 564 7.23 -33.37 12.15
C ASN A 564 8.55 -32.69 12.56
N PHE A 565 8.87 -32.73 13.85
CA PHE A 565 9.99 -32.02 14.48
C PHE A 565 10.07 -30.50 14.25
N SER A 566 8.95 -29.84 13.89
CA SER A 566 8.94 -28.37 13.84
C SER A 566 9.10 -27.79 15.25
N GLY A 567 10.04 -26.87 15.45
CA GLY A 567 10.39 -26.36 16.78
C GLY A 567 10.74 -27.46 17.80
N ASN A 568 11.30 -28.59 17.35
CA ASN A 568 12.05 -29.46 18.26
C ASN A 568 13.38 -28.77 18.62
N PHE A 569 14.01 -29.17 19.72
CA PHE A 569 15.33 -28.75 20.22
C PHE A 569 15.41 -27.51 21.14
N SER A 570 16.50 -27.49 21.90
CA SER A 570 16.76 -26.63 23.05
C SER A 570 16.92 -25.16 22.68
N GLY A 571 16.05 -24.31 23.23
CA GLY A 571 16.09 -22.85 23.06
C GLY A 571 14.71 -22.19 23.02
N LEU A 572 13.69 -22.94 22.61
CA LEU A 572 12.30 -22.46 22.46
C LEU A 572 11.56 -22.14 23.77
N SER A 573 12.20 -22.33 24.92
CA SER A 573 11.60 -22.26 26.26
C SER A 573 10.69 -21.04 26.48
N SER A 574 11.20 -19.83 26.29
CA SER A 574 10.48 -18.56 26.50
C SER A 574 10.04 -17.85 25.22
N SER A 575 10.35 -18.41 24.05
CA SER A 575 10.16 -17.70 22.78
C SER A 575 8.68 -17.59 22.36
N SER A 576 8.29 -16.45 21.81
CA SER A 576 6.88 -16.12 21.53
C SER A 576 6.65 -15.57 20.11
N ASP A 577 5.40 -15.66 19.65
CA ASP A 577 4.93 -15.07 18.40
C ASP A 577 5.56 -15.64 17.11
N ASN A 578 6.08 -16.88 17.14
CA ASN A 578 6.71 -17.50 15.97
C ASN A 578 5.73 -18.32 15.11
N THR A 579 6.02 -18.42 13.81
CA THR A 579 5.28 -19.27 12.86
C THR A 579 6.24 -20.21 12.13
N PHE A 580 6.25 -21.49 12.53
CA PHE A 580 7.08 -22.53 11.91
C PHE A 580 6.19 -23.55 11.19
N VAL A 581 6.42 -23.76 9.89
CA VAL A 581 5.64 -24.70 9.07
C VAL A 581 6.57 -25.50 8.15
N GLY A 582 6.63 -26.81 8.35
CA GLY A 582 7.47 -27.74 7.58
C GLY A 582 8.15 -28.79 8.47
N VAL A 583 8.63 -29.86 7.85
CA VAL A 583 9.44 -30.87 8.55
C VAL A 583 10.77 -30.22 8.95
N GLY A 584 11.06 -30.21 10.26
CA GLY A 584 12.23 -29.53 10.80
C GLY A 584 12.21 -27.99 10.68
N ALA A 585 11.06 -27.36 10.43
CA ALA A 585 10.98 -25.89 10.45
C ALA A 585 11.22 -25.37 11.88
N GLY A 586 12.21 -24.48 12.06
CA GLY A 586 12.68 -24.00 13.37
C GLY A 586 13.66 -24.94 14.10
N TYR A 587 14.29 -25.90 13.41
CA TYR A 587 15.22 -26.88 13.97
C TYR A 587 16.62 -26.29 14.20
N ILE A 588 17.11 -26.23 15.46
CA ILE A 588 18.51 -25.88 15.82
C ILE A 588 18.88 -26.17 17.29
N ASN A 589 20.20 -26.23 17.54
CA ASN A 589 20.80 -26.00 18.86
C ASN A 589 21.19 -24.52 19.02
N GLY A 590 20.47 -23.72 19.81
CA GLY A 590 20.84 -22.31 20.03
C GLY A 590 19.77 -21.47 20.73
N ASN A 591 20.03 -20.18 20.96
CA ASN A 591 18.99 -19.23 21.36
C ASN A 591 18.07 -18.96 20.16
N ILE A 592 16.76 -18.94 20.38
CA ILE A 592 15.75 -18.90 19.31
C ILE A 592 14.92 -17.62 19.44
N SER A 593 14.77 -16.91 18.32
CA SER A 593 14.07 -15.64 18.22
C SER A 593 12.60 -15.67 18.54
N SER A 594 12.05 -14.50 18.86
CA SER A 594 10.61 -14.22 18.88
C SER A 594 10.16 -13.47 17.61
N SER A 595 8.85 -13.46 17.38
CA SER A 595 8.21 -12.78 16.22
C SER A 595 8.74 -13.21 14.84
N SER A 596 9.23 -14.45 14.71
CA SER A 596 9.92 -14.94 13.52
C SER A 596 9.16 -16.03 12.76
N THR A 597 9.42 -16.16 11.47
CA THR A 597 8.70 -17.07 10.57
C THR A 597 9.66 -18.00 9.82
N ALA A 598 9.43 -19.31 9.89
CA ALA A 598 10.22 -20.32 9.19
C ALA A 598 9.29 -21.28 8.41
N LEU A 599 9.35 -21.24 7.07
CA LEU A 599 8.44 -21.95 6.19
C LEU A 599 9.22 -22.83 5.20
N GLY A 600 9.22 -24.15 5.38
CA GLY A 600 9.89 -25.09 4.49
C GLY A 600 10.57 -26.27 5.19
N TYR A 601 11.14 -27.17 4.39
CA TYR A 601 11.92 -28.32 4.88
C TYR A 601 13.23 -27.80 5.50
N TYR A 602 13.41 -27.97 6.81
CA TYR A 602 14.55 -27.42 7.57
C TYR A 602 14.78 -25.90 7.39
N ALA A 603 13.71 -25.13 7.18
CA ALA A 603 13.79 -23.66 7.27
C ALA A 603 14.06 -23.23 8.72
N HIS A 604 14.96 -22.28 8.93
CA HIS A 604 15.57 -22.01 10.23
C HIS A 604 15.76 -20.50 10.50
N VAL A 605 15.42 -20.05 11.72
CA VAL A 605 15.63 -18.67 12.20
C VAL A 605 16.12 -18.65 13.65
N GLN A 606 17.12 -17.80 13.95
CA GLN A 606 17.60 -17.46 15.31
C GLN A 606 17.43 -15.98 15.66
N GLY A 607 17.45 -15.09 14.66
CA GLY A 607 17.35 -13.64 14.87
C GLY A 607 15.92 -13.14 14.98
N ASP A 608 15.67 -12.16 15.85
CA ASP A 608 14.35 -11.60 16.12
C ASP A 608 13.74 -10.92 14.90
N ASN A 609 12.41 -11.02 14.75
CA ASN A 609 11.65 -10.41 13.65
C ASN A 609 12.10 -10.84 12.23
N SER A 610 12.54 -12.10 12.06
CA SER A 610 13.17 -12.59 10.82
C SER A 610 12.36 -13.67 10.08
N LEU A 611 12.66 -13.87 8.79
CA LEU A 611 11.92 -14.74 7.86
C LEU A 611 12.83 -15.74 7.11
N ALA A 612 12.64 -17.03 7.31
CA ALA A 612 13.22 -18.09 6.47
C ALA A 612 12.12 -18.76 5.62
N LEU A 613 12.30 -18.81 4.30
CA LEU A 613 11.31 -19.36 3.36
C LEU A 613 11.99 -20.25 2.29
N GLY A 614 11.75 -21.55 2.38
CA GLY A 614 12.19 -22.56 1.42
C GLY A 614 13.03 -23.68 2.05
N ASN A 615 13.73 -24.47 1.22
CA ASN A 615 14.46 -25.65 1.68
C ASN A 615 15.79 -25.25 2.34
N ASN A 616 16.07 -25.77 3.54
CA ASN A 616 17.34 -25.61 4.26
C ASN A 616 17.79 -24.14 4.43
N THR A 617 16.84 -23.21 4.45
CA THR A 617 17.08 -21.76 4.58
C THR A 617 17.42 -21.39 6.03
N ARG A 618 18.32 -20.43 6.25
CA ARG A 618 18.85 -20.10 7.59
C ARG A 618 18.93 -18.59 7.80
N VAL A 619 18.39 -18.07 8.90
CA VAL A 619 18.55 -16.66 9.28
C VAL A 619 19.02 -16.55 10.73
N TYR A 620 20.28 -16.18 10.95
CA TYR A 620 20.85 -15.96 12.29
C TYR A 620 20.76 -14.49 12.71
N GLY A 621 20.77 -13.53 11.76
CA GLY A 621 20.63 -12.11 12.06
C GLY A 621 19.19 -11.64 12.29
N ASN A 622 19.02 -10.55 13.04
CA ASN A 622 17.72 -9.97 13.39
C ASN A 622 17.18 -9.05 12.27
N ARG A 623 15.85 -9.01 12.10
CA ARG A 623 15.14 -8.21 11.07
C ARG A 623 15.55 -8.58 9.64
N SER A 624 15.89 -9.85 9.43
CA SER A 624 16.51 -10.37 8.21
C SER A 624 15.65 -11.42 7.50
N ALA A 625 15.88 -11.66 6.21
CA ALA A 625 15.10 -12.63 5.43
C ALA A 625 15.95 -13.48 4.47
N ALA A 626 15.79 -14.80 4.51
CA ALA A 626 16.36 -15.76 3.55
C ALA A 626 15.25 -16.46 2.76
N ILE A 627 15.29 -16.40 1.43
CA ILE A 627 14.29 -17.00 0.55
C ILE A 627 14.96 -17.87 -0.53
N GLY A 628 14.69 -19.17 -0.55
CA GLY A 628 15.16 -20.08 -1.60
C GLY A 628 15.55 -21.48 -1.13
N ASP A 629 16.62 -22.02 -1.70
CA ASP A 629 17.16 -23.35 -1.36
C ASP A 629 18.56 -23.16 -0.77
N ASN A 630 18.84 -23.63 0.44
CA ASN A 630 20.09 -23.41 1.18
C ASN A 630 20.44 -21.93 1.52
N ALA A 631 19.59 -20.95 1.19
CA ALA A 631 19.84 -19.52 1.42
C ALA A 631 20.13 -19.20 2.90
N GLN A 632 21.20 -18.44 3.18
CA GLN A 632 21.62 -18.10 4.54
C GLN A 632 21.83 -16.59 4.75
N VAL A 633 21.43 -16.08 5.93
CA VAL A 633 21.67 -14.70 6.39
C VAL A 633 22.14 -14.66 7.85
N ASP A 634 23.41 -14.36 8.06
CA ASP A 634 24.08 -14.27 9.36
C ASP A 634 24.13 -12.83 9.92
N ALA A 635 23.71 -11.83 9.13
CA ALA A 635 23.77 -10.41 9.49
C ALA A 635 22.38 -9.82 9.77
N ASP A 636 22.32 -8.81 10.64
CA ASP A 636 21.11 -8.02 10.92
C ASP A 636 20.69 -7.17 9.72
N ASP A 637 19.39 -6.89 9.59
CA ASP A 637 18.76 -6.02 8.59
C ASP A 637 19.08 -6.39 7.12
N ALA A 638 19.27 -7.68 6.81
CA ALA A 638 19.74 -8.18 5.52
C ALA A 638 18.76 -9.14 4.82
N ILE A 639 18.72 -9.13 3.49
CA ILE A 639 17.84 -10.01 2.68
C ILE A 639 18.66 -10.79 1.64
N VAL A 640 18.52 -12.12 1.61
CA VAL A 640 19.12 -13.00 0.60
C VAL A 640 18.03 -13.80 -0.12
N ILE A 641 18.11 -13.83 -1.46
CA ILE A 641 17.19 -14.57 -2.33
C ILE A 641 18.00 -15.45 -3.31
N GLY A 642 17.70 -16.75 -3.37
CA GLY A 642 18.35 -17.70 -4.27
C GLY A 642 18.94 -18.91 -3.54
N ALA A 643 20.03 -19.47 -4.05
CA ALA A 643 20.66 -20.66 -3.47
C ALA A 643 22.17 -20.51 -3.25
N VAL A 644 22.58 -20.19 -2.02
CA VAL A 644 23.99 -19.99 -1.60
C VAL A 644 24.15 -20.23 -0.09
N VAL A 645 25.24 -20.88 0.31
CA VAL A 645 25.65 -21.16 1.70
C VAL A 645 26.47 -20.03 2.36
N SER A 646 26.04 -19.61 3.55
CA SER A 646 26.74 -18.78 4.58
C SER A 646 27.34 -17.40 4.24
N ASN A 647 27.27 -16.45 5.18
CA ASN A 647 27.98 -15.16 5.20
C ASN A 647 28.75 -14.97 6.52
N SER A 648 29.78 -15.79 6.70
CA SER A 648 30.56 -15.87 7.93
C SER A 648 31.51 -14.66 8.16
N ASP A 649 30.97 -13.46 8.38
CA ASP A 649 31.67 -12.39 9.10
C ASP A 649 30.73 -11.64 10.06
N PRO A 650 30.61 -12.12 11.32
CA PRO A 650 29.88 -11.41 12.38
C PRO A 650 30.72 -10.34 13.09
N THR A 651 31.92 -9.99 12.58
CA THR A 651 32.89 -9.11 13.28
C THR A 651 33.14 -7.76 12.61
N ALA A 652 32.74 -7.58 11.34
CA ALA A 652 32.82 -6.30 10.68
C ALA A 652 31.91 -5.24 11.36
N PRO A 653 32.38 -3.98 11.55
CA PRO A 653 31.57 -2.93 12.17
C PRO A 653 30.41 -2.50 11.27
N GLN A 654 29.24 -3.09 11.48
CA GLN A 654 28.01 -2.90 10.71
C GLN A 654 27.49 -1.45 10.81
N THR A 655 27.89 -0.59 9.87
CA THR A 655 27.14 0.65 9.60
C THR A 655 25.77 0.27 9.03
N ARG A 656 24.69 0.69 9.70
CA ARG A 656 23.26 0.38 9.40
C ARG A 656 22.84 0.62 7.95
N GLN A 657 23.18 -0.29 7.04
CA GLN A 657 22.89 -0.25 5.61
C GLN A 657 22.15 -1.54 5.25
N PRO A 658 20.87 -1.48 4.83
CA PRO A 658 20.15 -2.68 4.43
C PRO A 658 20.69 -3.20 3.09
N TYR A 659 21.01 -4.49 3.04
CA TYR A 659 21.62 -5.13 1.87
C TYR A 659 20.72 -6.22 1.28
N ILE A 660 20.62 -6.26 -0.06
CA ILE A 660 19.89 -7.27 -0.83
C ILE A 660 20.88 -8.08 -1.67
N GLY A 661 21.01 -9.38 -1.37
CA GLY A 661 21.80 -10.34 -2.14
C GLY A 661 20.93 -11.26 -3.00
N ILE A 662 21.11 -11.25 -4.32
CA ILE A 662 20.51 -12.23 -5.23
C ILE A 662 21.63 -13.12 -5.77
N GLY A 663 21.65 -14.40 -5.38
CA GLY A 663 22.73 -15.32 -5.76
C GLY A 663 24.08 -15.04 -5.09
N THR A 664 24.13 -14.24 -4.02
CA THR A 664 25.32 -14.03 -3.18
C THR A 664 24.93 -13.80 -1.72
N THR A 665 25.79 -14.22 -0.80
CA THR A 665 25.66 -14.04 0.66
C THR A 665 26.49 -12.86 1.17
N THR A 666 27.40 -12.30 0.37
CA THR A 666 28.25 -11.15 0.73
C THR A 666 27.96 -9.93 -0.15
N PRO A 667 26.76 -9.31 -0.03
CA PRO A 667 26.45 -8.10 -0.78
C PRO A 667 27.36 -6.95 -0.33
N THR A 668 28.23 -6.49 -1.23
CA THR A 668 29.15 -5.34 -0.99
C THR A 668 28.47 -3.99 -1.23
N SER A 669 27.18 -4.00 -1.60
CA SER A 669 26.37 -2.83 -1.90
C SER A 669 24.88 -3.14 -1.65
N VAL A 670 24.05 -2.09 -1.52
CA VAL A 670 22.61 -2.15 -1.20
C VAL A 670 21.83 -3.17 -2.06
N LEU A 671 22.24 -3.38 -3.32
CA LEU A 671 21.74 -4.46 -4.17
C LEU A 671 22.90 -5.12 -4.91
N THR A 672 23.18 -6.39 -4.60
CA THR A 672 24.23 -7.18 -5.25
C THR A 672 23.60 -8.43 -5.89
N VAL A 673 23.86 -8.64 -7.19
CA VAL A 673 23.27 -9.76 -7.96
C VAL A 673 24.37 -10.52 -8.66
N VAL A 674 24.41 -11.85 -8.48
CA VAL A 674 25.45 -12.74 -9.02
C VAL A 674 24.81 -13.92 -9.74
N SER A 675 25.36 -14.30 -10.89
CA SER A 675 24.96 -15.48 -11.69
C SER A 675 26.01 -16.58 -11.57
N ASN A 676 25.56 -17.84 -11.51
CA ASN A 676 26.40 -19.03 -11.30
C ASN A 676 26.56 -19.90 -12.56
N SER A 677 26.34 -19.36 -13.75
CA SER A 677 26.40 -20.08 -15.03
C SER A 677 27.11 -19.29 -16.13
N THR A 678 27.76 -20.02 -17.04
CA THR A 678 28.51 -19.47 -18.19
C THR A 678 27.74 -19.69 -19.50
N PRO A 679 27.69 -18.73 -20.46
CA PRO A 679 28.18 -17.34 -20.42
C PRO A 679 27.06 -16.29 -20.62
N SER A 680 27.33 -15.04 -20.18
CA SER A 680 26.39 -13.90 -20.15
C SER A 680 25.13 -14.19 -19.30
N PHE A 681 24.79 -13.45 -18.25
CA PHE A 681 24.92 -12.03 -18.00
C PHE A 681 25.01 -11.81 -16.48
N GLN A 682 24.98 -10.56 -16.08
CA GLN A 682 24.57 -10.12 -14.76
C GLN A 682 23.86 -8.79 -15.07
N GLY A 683 22.58 -8.62 -14.78
CA GLY A 683 21.73 -7.57 -15.41
C GLY A 683 22.18 -6.09 -15.27
N VAL A 684 22.27 -5.47 -14.09
CA VAL A 684 22.19 -6.00 -12.73
C VAL A 684 23.30 -7.04 -12.44
N THR A 685 24.60 -6.81 -12.76
CA THR A 685 25.32 -5.72 -13.48
C THR A 685 26.43 -6.27 -14.39
N LEU A 686 26.48 -5.85 -15.67
CA LEU A 686 26.99 -6.65 -16.81
C LEU A 686 28.43 -7.20 -16.73
N SER A 687 28.52 -8.54 -16.71
CA SER A 687 29.74 -9.36 -16.66
C SER A 687 30.73 -9.20 -17.81
N ARG A 688 32.01 -9.20 -17.46
CA ARG A 688 33.18 -9.42 -18.33
C ARG A 688 33.05 -10.72 -19.14
N TYR A 689 33.11 -10.60 -20.47
CA TYR A 689 33.23 -11.72 -21.41
C TYR A 689 34.70 -12.18 -21.51
N SER A 690 34.92 -13.50 -21.59
CA SER A 690 36.24 -14.10 -21.84
C SER A 690 36.14 -15.36 -22.71
N GLY A 691 35.39 -15.26 -23.82
CA GLY A 691 35.36 -16.27 -24.87
C GLY A 691 36.20 -15.86 -26.08
N THR A 692 36.42 -16.80 -27.00
CA THR A 692 37.24 -16.62 -28.21
C THR A 692 36.46 -16.10 -29.43
N SER A 693 35.19 -15.72 -29.27
CA SER A 693 34.38 -15.17 -30.37
C SER A 693 34.29 -13.65 -30.29
N ALA A 694 34.38 -12.99 -31.45
CA ALA A 694 34.26 -11.55 -31.55
C ALA A 694 32.80 -11.11 -31.32
N VAL A 695 32.56 -10.38 -30.23
CA VAL A 695 31.32 -9.66 -29.91
C VAL A 695 31.68 -8.40 -29.14
N ASP A 696 31.02 -7.28 -29.46
CA ASP A 696 31.21 -5.98 -28.79
C ASP A 696 30.58 -6.00 -27.38
N PRO A 697 31.36 -5.94 -26.28
CA PRO A 697 30.79 -5.91 -24.94
C PRO A 697 30.29 -4.51 -24.58
N ILE A 698 29.01 -4.37 -24.25
CA ILE A 698 28.42 -3.10 -23.81
C ILE A 698 28.22 -3.11 -22.30
N GLY A 699 29.03 -2.35 -21.56
CA GLY A 699 28.77 -2.04 -20.15
C GLY A 699 27.68 -0.97 -19.99
N VAL A 700 26.76 -1.18 -19.04
CA VAL A 700 25.71 -0.25 -18.56
C VAL A 700 25.15 0.71 -19.64
N LYS A 701 24.28 0.19 -20.52
CA LYS A 701 23.61 0.99 -21.54
C LYS A 701 22.41 1.76 -20.97
N GLY A 702 22.62 3.02 -20.58
CA GLY A 702 21.54 3.98 -20.36
C GLY A 702 21.07 4.60 -21.68
N GLU A 703 20.05 4.02 -22.32
CA GLU A 703 19.50 4.50 -23.60
C GLU A 703 18.11 5.10 -23.43
N VAL A 704 17.93 6.35 -23.86
CA VAL A 704 16.62 7.03 -23.90
C VAL A 704 16.25 7.29 -25.36
N ILE A 705 15.43 6.40 -25.94
CA ILE A 705 14.78 6.63 -27.24
C ILE A 705 13.38 7.18 -26.96
N SER A 706 13.19 8.49 -27.04
CA SER A 706 11.86 9.09 -26.89
C SER A 706 11.70 10.42 -27.65
N THR A 707 10.58 10.54 -28.36
CA THR A 707 10.04 11.80 -28.87
C THR A 707 8.75 12.14 -28.09
N PRO A 708 8.59 13.31 -27.46
CA PRO A 708 9.55 14.37 -27.14
C PRO A 708 9.77 14.61 -25.62
N ALA A 709 10.82 15.36 -25.28
CA ALA A 709 11.04 16.10 -24.02
C ALA A 709 11.00 15.29 -22.69
N ASN A 710 12.11 14.64 -22.35
CA ASN A 710 12.50 14.41 -20.95
C ASN A 710 14.02 14.26 -20.79
N TYR A 711 14.52 14.50 -19.57
CA TYR A 711 15.95 14.50 -19.24
C TYR A 711 16.50 13.08 -19.06
N GLY A 712 17.59 12.75 -19.76
CA GLY A 712 18.40 11.58 -19.46
C GLY A 712 19.31 11.85 -18.26
N TYR A 713 19.11 11.13 -17.16
CA TYR A 713 20.00 11.22 -15.99
C TYR A 713 21.26 10.39 -16.21
N GLY A 714 22.37 11.06 -16.55
CA GLY A 714 23.71 10.51 -16.35
C GLY A 714 24.07 10.55 -14.86
N GLY A 715 24.82 9.55 -14.38
CA GLY A 715 25.25 9.49 -12.99
C GLY A 715 26.14 10.67 -12.59
N GLN A 716 25.87 11.30 -11.44
CA GLN A 716 26.83 12.16 -10.77
C GLN A 716 27.83 11.29 -10.01
N PHE A 717 29.05 11.18 -10.54
CA PHE A 717 30.16 10.48 -9.89
C PHE A 717 31.05 11.51 -9.18
N HIS A 718 31.03 11.51 -7.84
CA HIS A 718 31.88 12.38 -7.02
C HIS A 718 33.13 11.61 -6.57
N GLY A 719 34.27 11.89 -7.22
CA GLY A 719 35.57 11.29 -6.87
C GLY A 719 36.56 12.32 -6.34
N ASN A 720 37.27 11.98 -5.25
CA ASN A 720 38.31 12.82 -4.64
C ASN A 720 39.67 12.79 -5.37
N TYR A 721 39.78 12.06 -6.48
CA TYR A 721 40.98 12.03 -7.33
C TYR A 721 40.68 11.53 -8.75
N LEU A 722 40.01 10.39 -8.88
CA LEU A 722 39.49 9.85 -10.14
C LEU A 722 37.96 9.88 -10.07
N GLY A 723 37.31 10.48 -11.07
CA GLY A 723 35.85 10.65 -11.13
C GLY A 723 35.13 9.50 -11.84
N VAL A 724 35.50 9.27 -13.09
CA VAL A 724 35.06 8.13 -13.92
C VAL A 724 36.26 7.67 -14.72
N ASP A 725 36.66 6.41 -14.56
CA ASP A 725 37.60 5.74 -15.46
C ASP A 725 36.81 4.86 -16.44
N ALA A 726 37.10 5.00 -17.73
CA ALA A 726 36.40 4.36 -18.83
C ALA A 726 37.40 3.97 -19.92
N ALA A 727 37.89 2.73 -19.82
CA ALA A 727 38.99 2.22 -20.62
C ALA A 727 38.59 1.00 -21.45
N GLY A 728 39.03 0.97 -22.71
CA GLY A 728 38.91 -0.19 -23.59
C GLY A 728 40.16 -1.06 -23.48
N TYR A 729 40.11 -2.14 -22.70
CA TYR A 729 41.22 -3.09 -22.56
C TYR A 729 41.08 -4.26 -23.55
N ASN A 730 42.20 -4.74 -24.08
CA ASN A 730 42.26 -5.95 -24.91
C ASN A 730 43.37 -6.90 -24.40
N TYR A 731 43.09 -8.20 -24.42
CA TYR A 731 44.01 -9.28 -24.00
C TYR A 731 44.23 -10.33 -25.13
N GLY A 732 43.86 -10.01 -26.38
CA GLY A 732 43.95 -10.90 -27.54
C GLY A 732 44.58 -10.22 -28.77
N ALA A 733 45.33 -10.99 -29.56
CA ALA A 733 46.24 -10.48 -30.58
C ALA A 733 45.58 -10.05 -31.91
N SER A 734 44.58 -9.18 -31.89
CA SER A 734 44.02 -8.58 -33.12
C SER A 734 44.71 -7.24 -33.43
N THR A 735 45.56 -7.22 -34.45
CA THR A 735 46.42 -6.08 -34.82
C THR A 735 45.73 -5.00 -35.66
N THR A 736 44.40 -5.10 -35.89
CA THR A 736 43.73 -4.37 -36.98
C THR A 736 42.38 -3.73 -36.59
N ALA A 737 42.05 -3.67 -35.29
CA ALA A 737 40.79 -3.11 -34.81
C ALA A 737 40.96 -1.69 -34.23
N ASN A 738 39.94 -0.85 -34.39
CA ASN A 738 39.84 0.47 -33.75
C ASN A 738 39.19 0.32 -32.37
N TYR A 739 39.81 0.89 -31.33
CA TYR A 739 39.33 0.82 -29.95
C TYR A 739 38.91 2.20 -29.44
N PHE A 740 37.82 2.24 -28.67
CA PHE A 740 37.28 3.48 -28.08
C PHE A 740 37.06 3.27 -26.58
N GLY A 741 37.79 4.01 -25.73
CA GLY A 741 37.54 4.01 -24.27
C GLY A 741 36.24 4.74 -23.90
N VAL A 742 35.99 5.88 -24.54
CA VAL A 742 34.74 6.64 -24.43
C VAL A 742 34.24 7.01 -25.83
N ARG A 743 32.99 6.67 -26.14
CA ARG A 743 32.31 7.09 -27.38
C ARG A 743 31.12 7.99 -27.05
N ALA A 744 31.32 9.30 -27.20
CA ALA A 744 30.25 10.29 -27.07
C ALA A 744 29.61 10.56 -28.44
N ASN A 745 28.27 10.53 -28.53
CA ASN A 745 27.52 10.81 -29.74
C ASN A 745 26.20 11.52 -29.38
N VAL A 746 25.81 12.52 -30.16
CA VAL A 746 24.51 13.20 -30.02
C VAL A 746 23.83 13.25 -31.38
N ILE A 747 22.66 12.64 -31.45
CA ILE A 747 21.79 12.65 -32.63
C ILE A 747 20.61 13.56 -32.31
N GLY A 748 20.53 14.70 -32.99
CA GLY A 748 19.46 15.67 -32.82
C GLY A 748 18.99 16.21 -34.17
N THR A 749 17.67 16.30 -34.35
CA THR A 749 17.02 16.80 -35.58
C THR A 749 16.52 18.23 -35.47
N GLY A 750 16.70 18.88 -34.31
CA GLY A 750 16.28 20.25 -34.04
C GLY A 750 17.42 21.28 -34.22
N ASN A 751 17.06 22.55 -34.39
CA ASN A 751 17.99 23.67 -34.62
C ASN A 751 18.80 24.10 -33.38
N GLY A 752 18.93 23.26 -32.36
CA GLY A 752 19.70 23.54 -31.14
C GLY A 752 21.17 23.16 -31.30
N SER A 753 22.04 23.73 -30.47
CA SER A 753 23.44 23.31 -30.38
C SER A 753 23.53 21.92 -29.73
N ALA A 754 24.12 20.96 -30.44
CA ALA A 754 24.40 19.62 -29.95
C ALA A 754 25.81 19.55 -29.34
N TYR A 755 25.91 19.17 -28.07
CA TYR A 755 27.18 18.99 -27.36
C TYR A 755 27.37 17.52 -26.99
N ALA A 756 28.17 16.78 -27.77
CA ALA A 756 28.49 15.39 -27.44
C ALA A 756 29.33 15.27 -26.17
N VAL A 757 30.24 16.23 -25.95
CA VAL A 757 30.99 16.39 -24.71
C VAL A 757 30.90 17.86 -24.30
N PHE A 758 30.48 18.13 -23.07
CA PHE A 758 30.53 19.45 -22.45
C PHE A 758 31.37 19.33 -21.17
N ALA A 759 32.59 19.87 -21.18
CA ALA A 759 33.50 19.85 -20.06
C ALA A 759 33.69 21.26 -19.51
N SER A 760 33.70 21.40 -18.17
CA SER A 760 33.78 22.70 -17.50
C SER A 760 34.50 22.60 -16.16
N THR A 761 35.36 23.57 -15.91
CA THR A 761 36.10 23.75 -14.64
C THR A 761 35.56 24.93 -13.81
N ALA A 762 34.38 25.45 -14.14
CA ALA A 762 33.87 26.75 -13.65
C ALA A 762 33.73 26.88 -12.12
N GLN A 763 33.67 25.78 -11.37
CA GLN A 763 33.62 25.80 -9.89
C GLN A 763 35.00 25.73 -9.22
N ALA A 764 36.08 25.52 -9.97
CA ALA A 764 37.42 25.32 -9.40
C ALA A 764 38.14 26.66 -9.19
N THR A 765 38.15 27.15 -7.94
CA THR A 765 38.56 28.52 -7.57
C THR A 765 40.06 28.70 -7.25
N GLY A 766 40.82 27.63 -7.06
CA GLY A 766 42.25 27.70 -6.70
C GLY A 766 43.16 28.21 -7.84
N PRO A 767 44.40 28.65 -7.56
CA PRO A 767 45.24 29.40 -8.52
C PRO A 767 45.87 28.59 -9.66
N GLY A 768 45.94 27.25 -9.58
CA GLY A 768 46.55 26.42 -10.63
C GLY A 768 45.81 26.45 -11.97
N THR A 769 46.46 26.00 -13.05
CA THR A 769 45.83 25.88 -14.38
C THR A 769 44.59 24.98 -14.35
N LYS A 770 43.58 25.30 -15.18
CA LYS A 770 42.28 24.63 -15.20
C LYS A 770 42.00 24.03 -16.58
N TYR A 771 42.36 22.77 -16.75
CA TYR A 771 42.09 22.02 -17.99
C TYR A 771 40.66 21.48 -17.96
N ALA A 772 39.80 21.97 -18.87
CA ALA A 772 38.50 21.34 -19.13
C ALA A 772 38.66 20.02 -19.90
N VAL A 773 39.67 19.95 -20.76
CA VAL A 773 40.16 18.74 -21.42
C VAL A 773 41.68 18.77 -21.35
N PHE A 774 42.28 17.64 -20.97
CA PHE A 774 43.71 17.36 -21.07
C PHE A 774 43.86 16.07 -21.88
N ALA A 775 44.79 16.04 -22.83
CA ALA A 775 45.03 14.90 -23.70
C ALA A 775 46.51 14.49 -23.60
N ASN A 776 46.76 13.26 -23.14
CA ASN A 776 48.10 12.69 -23.11
C ASN A 776 48.40 12.06 -24.48
N GLY A 777 49.01 12.84 -25.38
CA GLY A 777 49.31 12.45 -26.76
C GLY A 777 48.53 13.23 -27.82
N ASN A 778 48.47 12.68 -29.04
CA ASN A 778 47.94 13.39 -30.21
C ASN A 778 46.41 13.60 -30.15
N LEU A 779 45.96 14.84 -30.42
CA LEU A 779 44.55 15.20 -30.55
C LEU A 779 44.17 15.38 -32.03
N ALA A 780 43.21 14.60 -32.53
CA ALA A 780 42.71 14.70 -33.90
C ALA A 780 41.36 15.44 -33.96
N CYS A 781 41.19 16.33 -34.94
CA CYS A 781 39.94 17.03 -35.22
C CYS A 781 39.77 17.21 -36.74
N THR A 782 38.61 16.86 -37.27
CA THR A 782 38.25 17.09 -38.69
C THR A 782 37.55 18.43 -38.91
N GLY A 783 37.16 19.10 -37.82
CA GLY A 783 36.57 20.44 -37.81
C GLY A 783 37.59 21.54 -37.49
N THR A 784 37.14 22.60 -36.82
CA THR A 784 37.97 23.79 -36.52
C THR A 784 38.03 24.05 -35.01
N PHE A 785 39.23 24.31 -34.48
CA PHE A 785 39.39 24.89 -33.15
C PHE A 785 39.15 26.40 -33.20
N SER A 786 38.07 26.87 -32.59
CA SER A 786 37.66 28.28 -32.60
C SER A 786 37.99 28.99 -31.29
N ASN A 787 38.97 29.89 -31.33
CA ASN A 787 39.32 30.73 -30.18
C ASN A 787 38.40 31.96 -30.08
N THR A 788 37.94 32.29 -28.88
CA THR A 788 37.06 33.45 -28.63
C THR A 788 37.80 34.77 -28.88
N SER A 789 37.35 35.51 -29.89
CA SER A 789 38.05 36.73 -30.35
C SER A 789 37.13 37.96 -30.52
N ASP A 790 35.87 37.86 -30.12
CA ASP A 790 34.86 38.94 -30.18
C ASP A 790 35.31 40.18 -29.38
N ARG A 791 35.08 41.38 -29.95
CA ARG A 791 35.40 42.67 -29.30
C ARG A 791 34.73 42.80 -27.93
N LYS A 792 33.51 42.28 -27.73
CA LYS A 792 32.80 42.37 -26.44
C LYS A 792 33.47 41.59 -25.31
N LEU A 793 34.34 40.63 -25.64
CA LEU A 793 35.10 39.80 -24.70
C LEU A 793 36.50 40.37 -24.43
N LYS A 794 36.84 41.54 -25.00
CA LYS A 794 38.17 42.16 -24.94
C LYS A 794 38.11 43.55 -24.30
N ARG A 795 39.16 43.89 -23.57
CA ARG A 795 39.42 45.23 -23.01
C ARG A 795 40.87 45.62 -23.27
N ASN A 796 41.20 46.91 -23.16
CA ASN A 796 42.55 47.45 -23.33
C ASN A 796 43.22 47.02 -24.66
N ILE A 797 42.46 47.02 -25.75
CA ILE A 797 42.96 46.66 -27.08
C ILE A 797 43.92 47.76 -27.56
N GLN A 798 45.18 47.40 -27.78
CA GLN A 798 46.24 48.29 -28.28
C GLN A 798 46.93 47.68 -29.52
N PRO A 799 47.48 48.49 -30.44
CA PRO A 799 48.32 47.99 -31.52
C PRO A 799 49.59 47.31 -30.98
N LEU A 800 50.09 46.30 -31.70
CA LEU A 800 51.41 45.71 -31.42
C LEU A 800 52.52 46.75 -31.66
N ALA A 801 53.50 46.78 -30.76
CA ALA A 801 54.59 47.74 -30.77
C ALA A 801 55.48 47.63 -32.02
N THR A 802 56.16 48.72 -32.36
CA THR A 802 57.17 48.75 -33.41
C THR A 802 58.43 47.97 -33.01
N GLY A 803 59.08 47.32 -33.97
CA GLY A 803 60.25 46.47 -33.74
C GLY A 803 59.88 45.01 -33.41
N THR A 804 58.64 44.61 -33.68
CA THR A 804 58.18 43.22 -33.52
C THR A 804 58.96 42.27 -34.46
N LEU A 805 59.27 42.71 -35.68
CA LEU A 805 60.15 41.98 -36.61
C LEU A 805 61.55 41.77 -36.00
N GLY A 806 62.13 42.81 -35.40
CA GLY A 806 63.45 42.73 -34.77
C GLY A 806 63.52 41.79 -33.56
N LYS A 807 62.40 41.55 -32.87
CA LYS A 807 62.28 40.48 -31.87
C LYS A 807 62.15 39.10 -32.50
N LEU A 808 61.27 38.96 -33.50
CA LEU A 808 61.03 37.70 -34.21
C LEU A 808 62.32 37.15 -34.85
N MET A 809 63.15 38.01 -35.44
CA MET A 809 64.44 37.64 -36.06
C MET A 809 65.51 37.13 -35.08
N LYS A 810 65.26 37.17 -33.76
CA LYS A 810 66.13 36.53 -32.76
C LYS A 810 65.82 35.04 -32.55
N LEU A 811 64.65 34.58 -33.01
CA LEU A 811 64.19 33.22 -32.82
C LEU A 811 64.69 32.29 -33.92
N ARG A 812 64.97 31.05 -33.55
CA ARG A 812 65.33 29.99 -34.49
C ARG A 812 64.12 29.11 -34.79
N ALA A 813 63.81 28.94 -36.06
CA ALA A 813 62.99 27.82 -36.51
C ALA A 813 63.88 26.57 -36.53
N VAL A 814 63.48 25.53 -35.80
CA VAL A 814 64.28 24.32 -35.60
C VAL A 814 63.51 23.06 -35.99
N SER A 815 64.25 22.04 -36.44
CA SER A 815 63.79 20.66 -36.53
C SER A 815 64.32 19.90 -35.32
N TYR A 816 63.50 19.04 -34.70
CA TYR A 816 63.84 18.31 -33.49
C TYR A 816 63.05 17.01 -33.38
N GLU A 817 63.51 16.08 -32.55
CA GLU A 817 62.77 14.88 -32.16
C GLU A 817 62.43 14.95 -30.67
N MET A 818 61.32 14.32 -30.28
CA MET A 818 60.91 14.26 -28.88
C MET A 818 61.63 13.11 -28.17
N ARG A 819 62.05 13.35 -26.91
CA ARG A 819 62.71 12.35 -26.04
C ARG A 819 61.67 11.37 -25.47
N THR A 820 61.06 10.56 -26.34
CA THR A 820 59.99 9.61 -26.01
C THR A 820 60.44 8.47 -25.09
N ASP A 821 61.74 8.18 -25.11
CA ASP A 821 62.44 7.20 -24.28
C ASP A 821 62.65 7.69 -22.85
N GLU A 822 62.98 8.98 -22.67
CA GLU A 822 63.19 9.59 -21.35
C GLU A 822 61.89 10.09 -20.69
N PHE A 823 60.86 10.39 -21.48
CA PHE A 823 59.54 10.81 -21.01
C PHE A 823 58.41 9.91 -21.53
N PRO A 824 58.44 8.59 -21.26
CA PRO A 824 57.50 7.62 -21.83
C PRO A 824 56.05 7.85 -21.36
N GLU A 825 55.86 8.48 -20.20
CA GLU A 825 54.54 8.79 -19.64
C GLU A 825 53.83 9.95 -20.35
N MET A 826 54.55 10.77 -21.12
CA MET A 826 54.01 11.97 -21.80
C MET A 826 53.45 11.70 -23.20
N SER A 827 53.47 10.44 -23.68
CA SER A 827 52.92 10.03 -24.98
C SER A 827 53.32 10.93 -26.17
N LEU A 828 54.58 11.40 -26.16
CA LEU A 828 55.09 12.39 -27.10
C LEU A 828 55.14 11.85 -28.54
N SER A 829 54.96 12.73 -29.53
CA SER A 829 54.99 12.37 -30.95
C SER A 829 56.37 11.86 -31.38
N THR A 830 56.42 10.75 -32.10
CA THR A 830 57.65 10.15 -32.63
C THR A 830 58.09 10.78 -33.97
N GLY A 831 59.40 10.81 -34.22
CA GLY A 831 60.00 11.29 -35.46
C GLY A 831 60.09 12.82 -35.58
N PRO A 832 60.68 13.33 -36.68
CA PRO A 832 61.02 14.75 -36.82
C PRO A 832 59.82 15.70 -36.75
N GLN A 833 59.91 16.68 -35.86
CA GLN A 833 58.98 17.79 -35.67
C GLN A 833 59.65 19.12 -36.05
N VAL A 834 58.86 20.14 -36.38
CA VAL A 834 59.36 21.50 -36.64
C VAL A 834 58.67 22.52 -35.73
N GLY A 835 59.41 23.53 -35.28
CA GLY A 835 58.86 24.53 -34.36
C GLY A 835 59.92 25.50 -33.82
N VAL A 836 59.69 25.99 -32.59
CA VAL A 836 60.57 26.91 -31.86
C VAL A 836 60.86 26.38 -30.46
N ILE A 837 62.00 26.77 -29.88
CA ILE A 837 62.36 26.45 -28.49
C ILE A 837 61.59 27.38 -27.53
N ALA A 838 60.85 26.81 -26.58
CA ALA A 838 60.00 27.58 -25.66
C ALA A 838 60.80 28.55 -24.78
N GLN A 839 62.03 28.20 -24.41
CA GLN A 839 62.95 29.03 -23.62
C GLN A 839 63.39 30.26 -24.43
N GLU A 840 63.82 30.08 -25.69
CA GLU A 840 64.17 31.19 -26.58
C GLU A 840 62.97 32.11 -26.83
N LEU A 841 61.77 31.54 -27.00
CA LEU A 841 60.54 32.31 -27.16
C LEU A 841 60.20 33.15 -25.92
N ALA A 842 60.44 32.62 -24.72
CA ALA A 842 60.15 33.31 -23.47
C ALA A 842 61.01 34.57 -23.25
N GLU A 843 62.21 34.64 -23.83
CA GLU A 843 63.09 35.82 -23.71
C GLU A 843 62.58 37.02 -24.54
N VAL A 844 61.83 36.80 -25.62
CA VAL A 844 61.38 37.85 -26.54
C VAL A 844 59.86 38.12 -26.50
N PHE A 845 59.07 37.07 -26.27
CA PHE A 845 57.60 37.07 -26.20
C PHE A 845 57.13 36.17 -25.02
N PRO A 846 57.45 36.51 -23.76
CA PRO A 846 57.08 35.73 -22.58
C PRO A 846 55.58 35.47 -22.47
N GLU A 847 54.73 36.35 -23.00
CA GLU A 847 53.27 36.20 -23.03
C GLU A 847 52.76 35.02 -23.89
N LEU A 848 53.62 34.46 -24.76
CA LEU A 848 53.31 33.31 -25.60
C LEU A 848 53.78 31.97 -25.00
N VAL A 849 54.44 31.99 -23.85
CA VAL A 849 54.98 30.80 -23.17
C VAL A 849 54.34 30.66 -21.80
N LYS A 850 54.01 29.44 -21.39
CA LYS A 850 53.46 29.14 -20.07
C LYS A 850 54.15 27.96 -19.44
N ASP A 851 54.28 28.01 -18.11
CA ASP A 851 54.61 26.84 -17.32
C ASP A 851 53.38 25.94 -17.23
N GLU A 852 53.58 24.67 -17.55
CA GLU A 852 52.57 23.63 -17.58
C GLU A 852 53.05 22.39 -16.81
N ALA A 853 52.11 21.50 -16.50
CA ALA A 853 52.35 20.34 -15.67
C ALA A 853 51.61 19.14 -16.28
N HIS A 854 52.36 18.10 -16.65
CA HIS A 854 51.78 16.80 -16.98
C HIS A 854 51.56 16.04 -15.66
N PRO A 855 50.36 15.46 -15.43
CA PRO A 855 50.04 14.79 -14.19
C PRO A 855 50.88 13.52 -14.03
N GLY A 856 51.47 13.34 -12.85
CA GLY A 856 52.14 12.08 -12.52
C GLY A 856 51.19 10.88 -12.66
N LYS A 857 51.76 9.71 -12.94
CA LYS A 857 51.03 8.47 -13.21
C LYS A 857 50.01 8.13 -12.11
N GLU A 858 50.41 8.26 -10.84
CA GLU A 858 49.58 8.04 -9.67
C GLU A 858 49.33 9.34 -8.89
N LYS A 859 48.36 9.31 -7.96
CA LYS A 859 47.89 10.48 -7.19
C LYS A 859 48.98 11.32 -6.52
N ASN A 860 50.00 10.66 -6.00
CA ASN A 860 51.03 11.27 -5.19
C ASN A 860 52.34 11.47 -5.97
N ASP A 861 52.37 11.12 -7.25
CA ASP A 861 53.54 11.29 -8.09
C ASP A 861 53.74 12.77 -8.41
N ALA A 862 55.01 13.19 -8.40
CA ALA A 862 55.35 14.57 -8.75
C ALA A 862 54.99 14.83 -10.23
N PRO A 863 54.31 15.95 -10.55
CA PRO A 863 53.99 16.28 -11.94
C PRO A 863 55.26 16.62 -12.73
N ILE A 864 55.30 16.25 -13.99
CA ILE A 864 56.39 16.63 -14.90
C ILE A 864 56.14 18.07 -15.35
N LEU A 865 56.98 19.00 -14.90
CA LEU A 865 56.89 20.42 -15.23
C LEU A 865 57.58 20.72 -16.57
N TYR A 866 56.89 21.44 -17.47
CA TYR A 866 57.41 21.82 -18.79
C TYR A 866 56.94 23.23 -19.21
N LYS A 867 57.43 23.72 -20.35
CA LYS A 867 56.99 25.00 -20.95
C LYS A 867 56.19 24.76 -22.24
N GLY A 868 54.94 25.20 -22.25
CA GLY A 868 54.05 25.17 -23.42
C GLY A 868 54.15 26.46 -24.25
N VAL A 869 53.91 26.35 -25.56
CA VAL A 869 53.97 27.47 -26.53
C VAL A 869 52.62 27.71 -27.19
N ASN A 870 52.12 28.95 -27.12
CA ASN A 870 50.92 29.40 -27.82
C ASN A 870 51.22 29.71 -29.30
N TYR A 871 51.33 28.66 -30.13
CA TYR A 871 51.59 28.80 -31.57
C TYR A 871 50.51 29.64 -32.30
N THR A 872 49.24 29.59 -31.90
CA THR A 872 48.19 30.46 -32.48
C THR A 872 48.42 31.94 -32.15
N GLY A 873 49.02 32.24 -31.00
CA GLY A 873 49.42 33.58 -30.59
C GLY A 873 50.62 34.15 -31.37
N LEU A 874 51.40 33.30 -32.06
CA LEU A 874 52.44 33.76 -32.99
C LEU A 874 51.84 34.36 -34.27
N THR A 875 50.63 33.96 -34.71
CA THR A 875 50.06 34.45 -35.98
C THR A 875 49.91 35.99 -36.03
N PRO A 876 49.37 36.68 -35.00
CA PRO A 876 49.39 38.15 -34.94
C PRO A 876 50.81 38.77 -34.94
N ILE A 877 51.80 38.12 -34.31
CA ILE A 877 53.20 38.56 -34.31
C ILE A 877 53.78 38.48 -35.73
N LEU A 878 53.54 37.37 -36.44
CA LEU A 878 53.94 37.20 -37.84
C LEU A 878 53.28 38.24 -38.75
N ILE A 879 51.98 38.50 -38.59
CA ILE A 879 51.26 39.54 -39.35
C ILE A 879 51.92 40.92 -39.13
N LYS A 880 52.22 41.27 -37.87
CA LYS A 880 52.88 42.54 -37.55
C LYS A 880 54.33 42.61 -38.09
N ALA A 881 55.07 41.50 -38.04
CA ALA A 881 56.42 41.42 -38.60
C ALA A 881 56.42 41.59 -40.12
N VAL A 882 55.46 41.00 -40.84
CA VAL A 882 55.27 41.20 -42.29
C VAL A 882 54.89 42.65 -42.61
N GLN A 883 54.03 43.29 -41.81
CA GLN A 883 53.72 44.72 -41.97
C GLN A 883 54.95 45.62 -41.79
N GLU A 884 55.80 45.33 -40.81
CA GLU A 884 57.06 46.05 -40.61
C GLU A 884 58.06 45.80 -41.76
N GLN A 885 58.15 44.56 -42.23
CA GLN A 885 59.00 44.19 -43.37
C GLN A 885 58.55 44.90 -44.67
N GLN A 886 57.25 44.96 -44.92
CA GLN A 886 56.68 45.66 -46.07
C GLN A 886 57.01 47.16 -46.04
N ALA A 887 56.89 47.82 -44.88
CA ALA A 887 57.27 49.22 -44.71
C ALA A 887 58.78 49.46 -44.94
N LEU A 888 59.64 48.51 -44.56
CA LEU A 888 61.07 48.56 -44.87
C LEU A 888 61.35 48.39 -46.36
N ILE A 889 60.64 47.51 -47.05
CA ILE A 889 60.74 47.32 -48.51
C ILE A 889 60.34 48.62 -49.23
N GLU A 890 59.20 49.23 -48.86
CA GLU A 890 58.74 50.51 -49.44
C GLU A 890 59.75 51.65 -49.22
N ALA A 891 60.35 51.72 -48.03
CA ALA A 891 61.40 52.69 -47.72
C ALA A 891 62.68 52.47 -48.55
N LEU A 892 63.07 51.21 -48.78
CA LEU A 892 64.21 50.84 -49.62
C LEU A 892 63.95 51.15 -51.09
N THR A 893 62.79 50.78 -51.64
CA THR A 893 62.39 51.11 -53.02
C THR A 893 62.42 52.63 -53.24
N LYS A 894 61.83 53.40 -52.33
CA LYS A 894 61.86 54.88 -52.40
C LYS A 894 63.28 55.45 -52.37
N ARG A 895 64.18 54.85 -51.57
CA ARG A 895 65.60 55.24 -51.54
C ARG A 895 66.31 54.89 -52.85
N ILE A 896 66.02 53.74 -53.45
CA ILE A 896 66.57 53.34 -54.76
C ILE A 896 66.11 54.31 -55.84
N GLU A 897 64.82 54.63 -55.94
CA GLU A 897 64.30 55.64 -56.87
C GLU A 897 64.96 57.01 -56.72
N GLN A 898 65.28 57.42 -55.49
CA GLN A 898 65.98 58.68 -55.21
C GLN A 898 67.45 58.63 -55.67
N LEU A 899 68.14 57.51 -55.46
CA LEU A 899 69.52 57.31 -55.93
C LEU A 899 69.60 57.23 -57.46
N GLU A 900 68.65 56.53 -58.11
CA GLU A 900 68.53 56.46 -59.57
C GLU A 900 68.21 57.82 -60.21
N LYS A 901 67.46 58.68 -59.51
CA LYS A 901 67.21 60.08 -59.91
C LYS A 901 68.43 60.99 -59.70
N ALA A 902 69.30 60.69 -58.75
CA ALA A 902 70.51 61.45 -58.47
C ALA A 902 71.73 61.01 -59.31
N ALA A 903 71.65 59.84 -59.96
CA ALA A 903 72.66 59.30 -60.87
C ALA A 903 72.38 59.64 -62.35
N LYS A 904 71.34 60.43 -62.63
CA LYS A 904 70.97 60.99 -63.93
C LYS A 904 71.13 62.51 -63.90
#